data_AF-A0A4R4PFS5-F1
#
_entry.id   AF-A0A4R4PFS5-F1
#
_cell.length_a   1.000
_cell.length_b   1.000
_cell.length_c   1.000
_cell.angle_alpha   90.00
_cell.angle_beta   90.00
_cell.angle_gamma   90.00
#
_symmetry.space_group_name_H-M   'P 1'
#
loop_
_entity.id
_entity.type
_entity.pdbx_description
1 polymer ?
#
loop_
_entity_poly.entity_id
_entity_poly.type
_entity_poly.pdbx_seq_one_letter_code
_entity_poly.pdbx_strand_id
1 'polypeptide(L)'
;MPDFSFTPDEVEEKAGRKPWTRQRQFSEEIRPDDMAETAAVYAHAAGEASDAGDLAAQATHASIYAGGLDGDSLVDGEGRIDATARGLQGNGRDIDQVVGYLVRAMNRAIEADEEVFGLVLGDGGLDVGRTRHISSAISEWNGWQGALEAAVAAMPAPQLLVTRPIMPLDVSYGGRTLSLQPGGSMAQPVYSLPGSLADDIRDKHLGNAAEDAVSTDGEITDAIEVYRTKLAEFGQELGDLGYDLSGGPFDLFTTEEMATFAGQRLAEELAKDNPDPDVLLRYTEGLNGIALGVFADPDKPGGEALSFLNPQERAYLLEFYEQLDADQLAALGALRDPDGDNTALRRVANGINLLTAAELGGIDITIPENKELIPDGIREYVYDFREGTGLYPIGNSEYLPALRRFNDFGALLSTATVPPGDVFARDLAQTAVEVQFRTYNEHLGTDNTFSRDLLHTASLNTGASAELLNDDTFRDNLLSLHWEDSSGAGDLIRAGTTIPDGVDHNSDDARAYVEAAYNVLTDAPAHQDAVLANGVPGYFPADHGALQNAIGDTAVQYMDMLSKPSRESGFDAPSDPNDPDARTDRDLYGNDYRYSFQLSRDDRQGLFDMLLQGEKSASQEFLDGVTTWQEVTAYNAFARDPEVQHDQGSAFEGIGRIAGTVENAQNTVASVGNENRQQASAVTAIGQAGAIVRDMVAPLPAKVAIRAGAYGLGEMYRYSAPDPAIAAENAHLDSLQYGDWVSETVVARAAIAADYNGLGGTTLRDPATDPDVDESDLHREVADVSGRYDWYADQLDQGYKETVG
;
A
#
# COMPACT_ATOMS: atom_id res chain seq x y z
N MET A 1 40.91 -44.58 37.63
CA MET A 1 40.71 -43.14 37.86
C MET A 1 39.29 -42.82 37.40
N PRO A 2 38.48 -42.08 38.17
CA PRO A 2 37.16 -41.64 37.69
C PRO A 2 37.31 -40.76 36.45
N ASP A 3 36.27 -40.73 35.61
CA ASP A 3 36.22 -39.85 34.44
C ASP A 3 35.58 -38.51 34.84
N PHE A 4 36.37 -37.44 34.75
CA PHE A 4 35.94 -36.06 35.02
C PHE A 4 35.77 -35.25 33.74
N SER A 5 35.91 -35.87 32.57
CA SER A 5 35.66 -35.19 31.31
C SER A 5 34.17 -34.92 31.12
N PHE A 6 33.87 -33.79 30.49
CA PHE A 6 32.54 -33.45 30.00
C PHE A 6 32.64 -32.71 28.66
N THR A 7 31.75 -33.03 27.73
CA THR A 7 31.71 -32.45 26.37
C THR A 7 31.06 -31.06 26.38
N PRO A 8 31.22 -30.26 25.31
CA PRO A 8 30.43 -29.05 25.13
C PRO A 8 28.93 -29.31 25.25
N ASP A 9 28.42 -30.37 24.60
CA ASP A 9 27.00 -30.74 24.63
C ASP A 9 26.48 -30.99 26.06
N GLU A 10 27.27 -31.64 26.93
CA GLU A 10 26.89 -31.84 28.34
C GLU A 10 26.85 -30.54 29.13
N VAL A 11 27.73 -29.59 28.82
CA VAL A 11 27.72 -28.25 29.43
C VAL A 11 26.51 -27.47 28.94
N GLU A 12 26.21 -27.48 27.64
CA GLU A 12 25.03 -26.84 27.06
C GLU A 12 23.72 -27.41 27.63
N GLU A 13 23.61 -28.74 27.74
CA GLU A 13 22.47 -29.41 28.34
C GLU A 13 22.27 -29.00 29.81
N LYS A 14 23.36 -28.94 30.59
CA LYS A 14 23.32 -28.51 32.00
C LYS A 14 22.99 -27.02 32.14
N ALA A 15 23.48 -26.18 31.22
CA ALA A 15 23.25 -24.74 31.21
C ALA A 15 21.85 -24.35 30.74
N GLY A 16 21.20 -25.19 29.91
CA GLY A 16 19.98 -24.82 29.20
C GLY A 16 20.21 -23.73 28.14
N ARG A 17 21.47 -23.51 27.73
CA ARG A 17 21.93 -22.51 26.77
C ARG A 17 22.91 -23.17 25.80
N LYS A 18 23.10 -22.59 24.60
CA LYS A 18 23.89 -23.23 23.54
C LYS A 18 24.94 -22.30 22.92
N PRO A 19 25.91 -21.78 23.71
CA PRO A 19 26.89 -20.82 23.22
C PRO A 19 27.80 -21.37 22.11
N TRP A 20 28.19 -22.66 22.13
CA TRP A 20 28.99 -23.23 21.04
C TRP A 20 28.17 -23.40 19.77
N THR A 21 26.90 -23.77 19.90
CA THR A 21 26.00 -23.87 18.75
C THR A 21 25.70 -22.50 18.15
N ARG A 22 25.41 -21.50 18.98
CA ARG A 22 25.13 -20.12 18.55
C ARG A 22 26.33 -19.48 17.85
N GLN A 23 27.54 -19.65 18.39
CA GLN A 23 28.76 -19.15 17.72
C GLN A 23 28.89 -19.71 16.30
N ARG A 24 28.69 -21.03 16.11
CA ARG A 24 28.77 -21.64 14.77
C ARG A 24 27.69 -21.11 13.83
N GLN A 25 26.45 -20.99 14.31
CA GLN A 25 25.34 -20.46 13.52
C GLN A 25 25.61 -19.02 13.07
N PHE A 26 26.12 -18.17 13.97
CA PHE A 26 26.46 -16.79 13.64
C PHE A 26 27.62 -16.69 12.64
N SER A 27 28.66 -17.53 12.77
CA SER A 27 29.74 -17.59 11.76
C SER A 27 29.22 -18.05 10.38
N GLU A 28 28.22 -18.94 10.35
CA GLU A 28 27.57 -19.41 9.10
C GLU A 28 26.64 -18.35 8.47
N GLU A 29 26.05 -17.46 9.29
CA GLU A 29 25.23 -16.31 8.89
C GLU A 29 26.07 -15.24 8.17
N ILE A 30 27.19 -14.81 8.76
CA ILE A 30 27.94 -13.65 8.26
C ILE A 30 28.69 -13.90 6.94
N ARG A 31 29.26 -15.10 6.73
CA ARG A 31 30.07 -15.47 5.55
C ARG A 31 30.99 -14.35 5.01
N PRO A 32 32.02 -13.93 5.77
CA PRO A 32 32.85 -12.78 5.41
C PRO A 32 33.52 -12.86 4.02
N ASP A 33 33.83 -14.08 3.56
CA ASP A 33 34.47 -14.30 2.26
C ASP A 33 33.54 -13.92 1.09
N ASP A 34 32.25 -14.25 1.19
CA ASP A 34 31.24 -13.91 0.17
C ASP A 34 31.03 -12.38 0.12
N MET A 35 31.06 -11.73 1.28
CA MET A 35 30.98 -10.26 1.39
C MET A 35 32.19 -9.58 0.71
N ALA A 36 33.40 -10.13 0.90
CA ALA A 36 34.62 -9.59 0.32
C ALA A 36 34.66 -9.72 -1.21
N GLU A 37 34.21 -10.86 -1.74
CA GLU A 37 34.07 -11.05 -3.19
C GLU A 37 33.12 -10.01 -3.78
N THR A 38 31.99 -9.78 -3.13
CA THR A 38 30.98 -8.85 -3.65
C THR A 38 31.40 -7.38 -3.52
N ALA A 39 32.05 -7.00 -2.42
CA ALA A 39 32.64 -5.66 -2.27
C ALA A 39 33.72 -5.38 -3.35
N ALA A 40 34.50 -6.40 -3.73
CA ALA A 40 35.49 -6.27 -4.79
C ALA A 40 34.84 -6.03 -6.17
N VAL A 41 33.69 -6.66 -6.44
CA VAL A 41 32.93 -6.43 -7.68
C VAL A 41 32.44 -4.98 -7.76
N TYR A 42 31.90 -4.42 -6.66
CA TYR A 42 31.43 -3.04 -6.64
C TYR A 42 32.57 -2.02 -6.71
N ALA A 43 33.68 -2.27 -6.02
CA ALA A 43 34.88 -1.44 -6.14
C ALA A 43 35.43 -1.44 -7.57
N HIS A 44 35.35 -2.58 -8.27
CA HIS A 44 35.70 -2.66 -9.68
C HIS A 44 34.74 -1.85 -10.55
N ALA A 45 33.42 -2.00 -10.34
CA ALA A 45 32.39 -1.26 -11.08
C ALA A 45 32.51 0.27 -10.89
N ALA A 46 32.79 0.74 -9.67
CA ALA A 46 33.05 2.16 -9.41
C ALA A 46 34.28 2.68 -10.18
N GLY A 47 35.36 1.90 -10.19
CA GLY A 47 36.56 2.19 -10.96
C GLY A 47 36.28 2.26 -12.48
N GLU A 48 35.51 1.31 -13.02
CA GLU A 48 35.12 1.30 -14.43
C GLU A 48 34.21 2.48 -14.79
N ALA A 49 33.27 2.86 -13.92
CA ALA A 49 32.39 4.02 -14.13
C ALA A 49 33.18 5.34 -14.13
N SER A 50 34.18 5.46 -13.24
CA SER A 50 35.10 6.60 -13.20
C SER A 50 35.93 6.69 -14.49
N ASP A 51 36.55 5.58 -14.91
CA ASP A 51 37.34 5.49 -16.15
C ASP A 51 36.48 5.81 -17.39
N ALA A 52 35.23 5.33 -17.42
CA ALA A 52 34.28 5.64 -18.49
C ALA A 52 33.88 7.12 -18.51
N GLY A 53 33.68 7.73 -17.35
CA GLY A 53 33.44 9.17 -17.20
C GLY A 53 34.60 10.01 -17.71
N ASP A 54 35.82 9.66 -17.33
CA ASP A 54 37.05 10.33 -17.80
C ASP A 54 37.23 10.19 -19.31
N LEU A 55 36.98 9.00 -19.87
CA LEU A 55 37.02 8.77 -21.31
C LEU A 55 35.96 9.59 -22.04
N ALA A 56 34.74 9.65 -21.52
CA ALA A 56 33.65 10.44 -22.10
C ALA A 56 33.93 11.94 -22.06
N ALA A 57 34.54 12.44 -20.98
CA ALA A 57 34.99 13.83 -20.87
C ALA A 57 36.08 14.13 -21.91
N GLN A 58 37.09 13.26 -22.04
CA GLN A 58 38.14 13.41 -23.05
C GLN A 58 37.60 13.38 -24.48
N ALA A 59 36.67 12.46 -24.78
CA ALA A 59 36.01 12.38 -26.08
C ALA A 59 35.16 13.61 -26.38
N THR A 60 34.48 14.15 -25.36
CA THR A 60 33.69 15.38 -25.47
C THR A 60 34.58 16.59 -25.71
N HIS A 61 35.70 16.73 -24.98
CA HIS A 61 36.69 17.78 -25.26
C HIS A 61 37.25 17.67 -26.68
N ALA A 62 37.63 16.48 -27.13
CA ALA A 62 38.08 16.27 -28.51
C ALA A 62 37.01 16.66 -29.54
N SER A 63 35.74 16.39 -29.26
CA SER A 63 34.59 16.76 -30.10
C SER A 63 34.37 18.28 -30.16
N ILE A 64 34.52 19.00 -29.04
CA ILE A 64 34.46 20.48 -28.99
C ILE A 64 35.56 21.08 -29.88
N TYR A 65 36.79 20.55 -29.80
CA TYR A 65 37.91 21.02 -30.62
C TYR A 65 37.74 20.71 -32.11
N ALA A 66 37.14 19.58 -32.45
CA ALA A 66 36.94 19.15 -33.85
C ALA A 66 35.66 19.72 -34.49
N GLY A 67 34.66 20.09 -33.69
CA GLY A 67 33.30 20.43 -34.12
C GLY A 67 32.95 21.92 -34.08
N GLY A 68 33.91 22.80 -34.36
CA GLY A 68 33.67 24.25 -34.40
C GLY A 68 33.34 24.77 -35.80
N LEU A 69 32.35 25.66 -35.91
CA LEU A 69 32.10 26.48 -37.11
C LEU A 69 32.45 27.92 -36.77
N ASP A 70 33.35 28.54 -37.56
CA ASP A 70 33.80 29.94 -37.37
C ASP A 70 34.41 30.26 -35.98
N GLY A 71 34.91 29.26 -35.27
CA GLY A 71 35.58 29.42 -33.98
C GLY A 71 34.69 29.16 -32.76
N ASP A 72 33.39 29.00 -32.95
CA ASP A 72 32.44 28.62 -31.91
C ASP A 72 32.10 27.12 -31.99
N SER A 73 32.05 26.45 -30.84
CA SER A 73 31.70 25.02 -30.73
C SER A 73 30.22 24.80 -31.10
N LEU A 74 29.95 23.85 -31.99
CA LEU A 74 28.58 23.38 -32.26
C LEU A 74 28.10 22.33 -31.23
N VAL A 75 28.98 21.90 -30.32
CA VAL A 75 28.70 20.88 -29.31
C VAL A 75 28.59 21.54 -27.94
N ASP A 76 27.49 21.28 -27.24
CA ASP A 76 27.36 21.58 -25.80
C ASP A 76 28.22 20.59 -24.99
N GLY A 77 29.44 21.04 -24.70
CA GLY A 77 30.44 20.24 -24.02
C GLY A 77 30.12 19.97 -22.55
N GLU A 78 29.75 21.02 -21.82
CA GLU A 78 29.42 20.94 -20.40
C GLU A 78 28.15 20.13 -20.18
N GLY A 79 27.08 20.39 -20.97
CA GLY A 79 25.84 19.64 -20.85
C GLY A 79 26.00 18.14 -21.12
N ARG A 80 26.87 17.74 -22.06
CA ARG A 80 27.17 16.32 -22.34
C ARG A 80 27.99 15.64 -21.24
N ILE A 81 28.97 16.35 -20.68
CA ILE A 81 29.77 15.84 -19.54
C ILE A 81 28.84 15.67 -18.33
N ASP A 82 27.99 16.64 -18.02
CA ASP A 82 27.05 16.56 -16.90
C ASP A 82 25.96 15.50 -17.11
N ALA A 83 25.45 15.34 -18.34
CA ALA A 83 24.51 14.28 -18.66
C ALA A 83 25.14 12.89 -18.51
N THR A 84 26.40 12.74 -18.94
CA THR A 84 27.14 11.47 -18.83
C THR A 84 27.48 11.18 -17.37
N ALA A 85 27.93 12.18 -16.61
CA ALA A 85 28.21 12.03 -15.19
C ALA A 85 26.96 11.63 -14.39
N ARG A 86 25.80 12.21 -14.70
CA ARG A 86 24.52 11.77 -14.11
C ARG A 86 24.16 10.34 -14.50
N GLY A 87 24.32 9.97 -15.78
CA GLY A 87 24.07 8.61 -16.26
C GLY A 87 25.01 7.55 -15.67
N LEU A 88 26.20 7.96 -15.22
CA LEU A 88 27.20 7.11 -14.56
C LEU A 88 27.23 7.32 -13.03
N GLN A 89 26.12 7.78 -12.43
CA GLN A 89 26.00 7.96 -10.97
C GLN A 89 27.17 8.77 -10.36
N GLY A 90 27.38 9.97 -10.91
CA GLY A 90 28.45 10.87 -10.50
C GLY A 90 29.85 10.45 -10.98
N ASN A 91 29.95 9.71 -12.10
CA ASN A 91 31.17 9.04 -12.56
C ASN A 91 31.71 8.03 -11.53
N GLY A 92 30.82 7.21 -10.97
CA GLY A 92 31.16 6.19 -9.98
C GLY A 92 31.35 6.70 -8.55
N ARG A 93 31.21 8.01 -8.26
CA ARG A 93 31.32 8.53 -6.89
C ARG A 93 30.24 8.00 -5.96
N ASP A 94 29.02 7.87 -6.48
CA ASP A 94 27.91 7.38 -5.66
C ASP A 94 28.13 5.88 -5.36
N ILE A 95 28.65 5.12 -6.34
CA ILE A 95 29.07 3.72 -6.17
C ILE A 95 30.24 3.58 -5.18
N ASP A 96 31.23 4.47 -5.22
CA ASP A 96 32.33 4.51 -4.25
C ASP A 96 31.82 4.72 -2.80
N GLN A 97 30.79 5.56 -2.63
CA GLN A 97 30.17 5.78 -1.32
C GLN A 97 29.51 4.49 -0.80
N VAL A 98 28.80 3.76 -1.66
CA VAL A 98 28.24 2.44 -1.35
C VAL A 98 29.31 1.43 -0.97
N VAL A 99 30.40 1.35 -1.74
CA VAL A 99 31.53 0.48 -1.41
C VAL A 99 32.06 0.82 -0.02
N GLY A 100 32.13 2.11 0.34
CA GLY A 100 32.51 2.55 1.68
C GLY A 100 31.58 2.07 2.79
N TYR A 101 30.27 1.94 2.53
CA TYR A 101 29.32 1.34 3.46
C TYR A 101 29.44 -0.18 3.54
N LEU A 102 29.51 -0.86 2.40
CA LEU A 102 29.69 -2.30 2.32
C LEU A 102 30.97 -2.76 3.04
N VAL A 103 32.08 -2.03 2.85
CA VAL A 103 33.34 -2.31 3.55
C VAL A 103 33.21 -2.08 5.06
N ARG A 104 32.47 -1.05 5.49
CA ARG A 104 32.20 -0.82 6.93
C ARG A 104 31.33 -1.92 7.52
N ALA A 105 30.27 -2.34 6.83
CA ALA A 105 29.41 -3.44 7.22
C ALA A 105 30.21 -4.74 7.33
N MET A 106 31.00 -5.07 6.31
CA MET A 106 31.88 -6.25 6.29
C MET A 106 32.91 -6.24 7.41
N ASN A 107 33.62 -5.12 7.63
CA ASN A 107 34.57 -5.02 8.73
C ASN A 107 33.88 -5.22 10.08
N ARG A 108 32.67 -4.68 10.25
CA ARG A 108 31.89 -4.87 11.46
C ARG A 108 31.43 -6.33 11.63
N ALA A 109 31.13 -7.02 10.53
CA ALA A 109 30.78 -8.43 10.54
C ALA A 109 31.98 -9.32 10.92
N ILE A 110 33.17 -9.05 10.37
CA ILE A 110 34.42 -9.72 10.73
C ILE A 110 34.74 -9.47 12.22
N GLU A 111 34.66 -8.23 12.69
CA GLU A 111 34.89 -7.89 14.10
C GLU A 111 33.93 -8.65 15.03
N ALA A 112 32.66 -8.75 14.66
CA ALA A 112 31.66 -9.47 15.44
C ALA A 112 31.91 -10.99 15.45
N ASP A 113 32.28 -11.58 14.31
CA ASP A 113 32.64 -12.99 14.23
C ASP A 113 33.89 -13.30 15.07
N GLU A 114 34.92 -12.45 15.00
CA GLU A 114 36.12 -12.56 15.84
C GLU A 114 35.82 -12.42 17.33
N GLU A 115 34.93 -11.50 17.70
CA GLU A 115 34.48 -11.29 19.08
C GLU A 115 33.75 -12.53 19.61
N VAL A 116 32.74 -13.02 18.88
CA VAL A 116 31.94 -14.21 19.24
C VAL A 116 32.81 -15.48 19.26
N PHE A 117 33.71 -15.63 18.28
CA PHE A 117 34.70 -16.71 18.26
C PHE A 117 35.62 -16.64 19.48
N GLY A 118 36.10 -15.44 19.83
CA GLY A 118 36.97 -15.19 20.98
C GLY A 118 36.33 -15.58 22.32
N LEU A 119 35.04 -15.31 22.49
CA LEU A 119 34.28 -15.69 23.68
C LEU A 119 34.24 -17.21 23.90
N VAL A 120 34.21 -18.01 22.83
CA VAL A 120 34.12 -19.48 22.91
C VAL A 120 35.49 -20.16 22.84
N LEU A 121 36.26 -19.85 21.80
CA LEU A 121 37.49 -20.55 21.40
C LEU A 121 38.76 -19.71 21.60
N GLY A 122 38.63 -18.43 21.96
CA GLY A 122 39.76 -17.53 22.19
C GLY A 122 40.53 -17.80 23.49
N ASP A 123 41.60 -17.02 23.67
CA ASP A 123 42.42 -17.08 24.87
C ASP A 123 41.60 -16.71 26.11
N GLY A 124 41.34 -17.72 26.95
CA GLY A 124 40.52 -17.55 28.15
C GLY A 124 39.02 -17.73 27.94
N GLY A 125 38.58 -18.01 26.72
CA GLY A 125 37.18 -18.27 26.37
C GLY A 125 36.61 -19.56 26.98
N LEU A 126 35.35 -19.84 26.65
CA LEU A 126 34.57 -20.89 27.28
C LEU A 126 35.21 -22.29 27.19
N ASP A 127 35.89 -22.65 26.10
CA ASP A 127 36.55 -23.98 25.99
C ASP A 127 37.79 -24.10 26.89
N VAL A 128 38.50 -22.98 27.09
CA VAL A 128 39.59 -22.89 28.09
C VAL A 128 39.00 -22.98 29.50
N GLY A 129 37.87 -22.30 29.76
CA GLY A 129 37.11 -22.40 31.01
C GLY A 129 36.69 -23.84 31.32
N ARG A 130 36.08 -24.54 30.35
CA ARG A 130 35.70 -25.95 30.43
C ARG A 130 36.90 -26.83 30.79
N THR A 131 38.03 -26.66 30.09
CA THR A 131 39.26 -27.41 30.35
C THR A 131 39.84 -27.11 31.74
N ARG A 132 39.70 -25.86 32.22
CA ARG A 132 40.09 -25.44 33.57
C ARG A 132 39.23 -26.12 34.64
N HIS A 133 37.93 -26.25 34.42
CA HIS A 133 37.02 -26.97 35.34
C HIS A 133 37.31 -28.48 35.37
N ILE A 134 37.58 -29.11 34.22
CA ILE A 134 38.05 -30.52 34.17
C ILE A 134 39.35 -30.69 34.96
N SER A 135 40.33 -29.79 34.76
CA SER A 135 41.61 -29.82 35.47
C SER A 135 41.44 -29.58 36.98
N SER A 136 40.47 -28.74 37.35
CA SER A 136 40.12 -28.44 38.75
C SER A 136 39.43 -29.63 39.41
N ALA A 137 38.57 -30.36 38.70
CA ALA A 137 37.96 -31.61 39.17
C ALA A 137 39.00 -32.69 39.44
N ILE A 138 39.95 -32.88 38.51
CA ILE A 138 41.09 -33.81 38.68
C ILE A 138 41.95 -33.40 39.87
N SER A 139 42.23 -32.11 40.01
CA SER A 139 43.03 -31.57 41.13
C SER A 139 42.31 -31.75 42.48
N GLU A 140 41.00 -31.54 42.53
CA GLU A 140 40.17 -31.78 43.71
C GLU A 140 40.18 -33.26 44.10
N TRP A 141 40.03 -34.17 43.13
CA TRP A 141 40.13 -35.62 43.37
C TRP A 141 41.52 -36.05 43.88
N ASN A 142 42.59 -35.54 43.27
CA ASN A 142 43.96 -35.82 43.70
C ASN A 142 44.23 -35.27 45.12
N GLY A 143 43.63 -34.12 45.45
CA GLY A 143 43.66 -33.56 46.80
C GLY A 143 42.99 -34.47 47.83
N TRP A 144 41.82 -35.01 47.50
CA TRP A 144 41.15 -36.03 48.34
C TRP A 144 41.96 -37.32 48.48
N GLN A 145 42.60 -37.79 47.41
CA GLN A 145 43.49 -38.96 47.45
C GLN A 145 44.71 -38.71 48.36
N GLY A 146 45.37 -37.55 48.23
CA GLY A 146 46.47 -37.17 49.11
C GLY A 146 46.05 -37.03 50.57
N ALA A 147 44.86 -36.48 50.84
CA ALA A 147 44.30 -36.40 52.18
C ALA A 147 44.02 -37.79 52.77
N LEU A 148 43.53 -38.73 51.96
CA LEU A 148 43.34 -40.13 52.36
C LEU A 148 44.67 -40.81 52.69
N GLU A 149 45.68 -40.67 51.84
CA GLU A 149 47.02 -41.24 52.06
C GLU A 149 47.65 -40.71 53.36
N ALA A 150 47.55 -39.40 53.60
CA ALA A 150 48.03 -38.77 54.83
C ALA A 150 47.28 -39.29 56.08
N ALA A 151 45.96 -39.42 55.99
CA ALA A 151 45.13 -39.94 57.08
C ALA A 151 45.44 -41.42 57.40
N VAL A 152 45.69 -42.24 56.37
CA VAL A 152 46.13 -43.64 56.54
C VAL A 152 47.54 -43.71 57.13
N ALA A 153 48.49 -42.89 56.65
CA ALA A 153 49.87 -42.87 57.15
C ALA A 153 49.98 -42.38 58.60
N ALA A 154 49.08 -41.49 59.03
CA ALA A 154 49.00 -40.99 60.41
C ALA A 154 48.41 -42.02 61.39
N MET A 155 47.89 -43.17 60.92
CA MET A 155 47.44 -44.22 61.81
C MET A 155 48.63 -44.79 62.61
N PRO A 156 48.53 -44.90 63.95
CA PRO A 156 49.64 -45.38 64.77
C PRO A 156 50.07 -46.80 64.33
N ALA A 157 51.37 -47.06 64.24
CA ALA A 157 51.90 -48.40 63.96
C ALA A 157 51.44 -49.42 65.03
N PRO A 158 51.20 -50.70 64.67
CA PRO A 158 50.71 -51.70 65.62
C PRO A 158 51.76 -52.01 66.69
N GLN A 159 51.50 -51.59 67.92
CA GLN A 159 52.22 -52.08 69.10
C GLN A 159 51.51 -53.35 69.60
N LEU A 160 52.06 -54.52 69.25
CA LEU A 160 51.70 -55.88 69.71
C LEU A 160 50.48 -56.57 69.06
N LEU A 161 50.56 -57.92 69.00
CA LEU A 161 49.69 -58.94 68.39
C LEU A 161 48.23 -58.97 68.92
N VAL A 162 47.54 -57.83 68.97
CA VAL A 162 46.11 -57.75 69.30
C VAL A 162 45.35 -57.24 68.07
N THR A 163 44.39 -58.02 67.62
CA THR A 163 43.44 -57.69 66.54
C THR A 163 42.80 -56.33 66.80
N ARG A 164 43.16 -55.30 66.02
CA ARG A 164 42.52 -53.98 66.12
C ARG A 164 41.05 -54.07 65.68
N PRO A 165 40.13 -53.35 66.33
CA PRO A 165 38.82 -53.09 65.74
C PRO A 165 38.99 -52.26 64.46
N ILE A 166 38.30 -52.67 63.40
CA ILE A 166 38.12 -51.93 62.16
C ILE A 166 37.47 -50.59 62.53
N MET A 167 38.23 -49.48 62.50
CA MET A 167 37.70 -48.15 62.83
C MET A 167 37.49 -47.32 61.55
N PRO A 168 36.40 -46.53 61.47
CA PRO A 168 36.23 -45.54 60.40
C PRO A 168 37.41 -44.57 60.38
N LEU A 169 37.79 -44.11 59.20
CA LEU A 169 38.82 -43.10 59.00
C LEU A 169 38.17 -41.80 58.55
N ASP A 170 38.33 -40.76 59.34
CA ASP A 170 37.89 -39.42 58.95
C ASP A 170 38.99 -38.76 58.10
N VAL A 171 38.63 -38.42 56.86
CA VAL A 171 39.48 -37.74 55.89
C VAL A 171 38.92 -36.35 55.66
N SER A 172 39.74 -35.31 55.88
CA SER A 172 39.33 -33.92 55.67
C SER A 172 40.11 -33.30 54.52
N TYR A 173 39.40 -32.66 53.59
CA TYR A 173 39.98 -31.90 52.48
C TYR A 173 39.03 -30.75 52.11
N GLY A 174 39.59 -29.57 51.81
CA GLY A 174 38.81 -28.41 51.35
C GLY A 174 37.68 -27.99 52.29
N GLY A 175 37.83 -28.17 53.62
CA GLY A 175 36.80 -27.84 54.61
C GLY A 175 35.65 -28.86 54.75
N ARG A 176 35.65 -29.94 53.97
CA ARG A 176 34.73 -31.08 54.11
C ARG A 176 35.44 -32.25 54.79
N THR A 177 34.69 -33.06 55.54
CA THR A 177 35.18 -34.29 56.17
C THR A 177 34.33 -35.47 55.73
N LEU A 178 34.98 -36.55 55.31
CA LEU A 178 34.35 -37.82 54.94
C LEU A 178 34.77 -38.90 55.92
N SER A 179 33.80 -39.66 56.44
CA SER A 179 34.09 -40.82 57.28
C SER A 179 34.08 -42.08 56.41
N LEU A 180 35.25 -42.69 56.22
CA LEU A 180 35.45 -43.83 55.34
C LEU A 180 35.45 -45.12 56.14
N GLN A 181 34.58 -46.05 55.76
CA GLN A 181 34.56 -47.39 56.34
C GLN A 181 35.65 -48.26 55.69
N PRO A 182 36.37 -49.12 56.45
CA PRO A 182 37.44 -49.91 55.88
C PRO A 182 36.88 -51.13 55.13
N GLY A 183 37.40 -51.39 53.94
CA GLY A 183 37.23 -52.67 53.24
C GLY A 183 38.38 -53.64 53.55
N GLY A 184 38.26 -54.90 53.11
CA GLY A 184 39.32 -55.92 53.22
C GLY A 184 39.31 -56.76 54.50
N SER A 185 40.41 -57.45 54.78
CA SER A 185 40.54 -58.33 55.96
C SER A 185 40.95 -57.55 57.20
N MET A 186 40.61 -58.05 58.41
CA MET A 186 41.03 -57.43 59.68
C MET A 186 42.55 -57.23 59.83
N ALA A 187 43.37 -57.96 59.07
CA ALA A 187 44.82 -57.84 59.12
C ALA A 187 45.38 -56.72 58.21
N GLN A 188 44.59 -56.24 57.23
CA GLN A 188 44.98 -55.23 56.25
C GLN A 188 43.73 -54.42 55.82
N PRO A 189 43.32 -53.42 56.63
CA PRO A 189 42.21 -52.54 56.25
C PRO A 189 42.60 -51.71 55.03
N VAL A 190 41.73 -51.70 54.02
CA VAL A 190 41.87 -50.91 52.79
C VAL A 190 40.79 -49.83 52.80
N TYR A 191 41.20 -48.57 52.70
CA TYR A 191 40.28 -47.44 52.61
C TYR A 191 40.22 -46.94 51.17
N SER A 192 39.04 -46.61 50.68
CA SER A 192 38.83 -46.05 49.35
C SER A 192 37.84 -44.89 49.41
N LEU A 193 38.04 -43.86 48.60
CA LEU A 193 37.05 -42.81 48.42
C LEU A 193 35.76 -43.41 47.81
N PRO A 194 34.57 -42.96 48.24
CA PRO A 194 33.30 -43.46 47.72
C PRO A 194 33.11 -43.01 46.26
N GLY A 195 32.47 -43.84 45.44
CA GLY A 195 32.18 -43.52 44.03
C GLY A 195 31.34 -42.25 43.88
N SER A 196 30.37 -42.03 44.78
CA SER A 196 29.54 -40.83 44.81
C SER A 196 30.32 -39.53 44.99
N LEU A 197 31.52 -39.56 45.57
CA LEU A 197 32.37 -38.36 45.65
C LEU A 197 32.89 -37.95 44.27
N ALA A 198 33.21 -38.92 43.42
CA ALA A 198 33.62 -38.62 42.05
C ALA A 198 32.46 -37.99 41.28
N ASP A 199 31.24 -38.54 41.43
CA ASP A 199 30.03 -37.98 40.82
C ASP A 199 29.74 -36.56 41.34
N ASP A 200 29.83 -36.34 42.66
CA ASP A 200 29.64 -35.01 43.28
C ASP A 200 30.67 -33.98 42.76
N ILE A 201 31.95 -34.37 42.66
CA ILE A 201 33.01 -33.50 42.14
C ILE A 201 32.75 -33.19 40.67
N ARG A 202 32.39 -34.21 39.87
CA ARG A 202 32.06 -34.02 38.45
C ARG A 202 30.88 -33.08 38.28
N ASP A 203 29.77 -33.32 38.98
CA ASP A 203 28.55 -32.50 38.86
C ASP A 203 28.79 -31.05 39.31
N LYS A 204 29.57 -30.82 40.36
CA LYS A 204 29.97 -29.48 40.80
C LYS A 204 30.74 -28.72 39.71
N HIS A 205 31.76 -29.33 39.12
CA HIS A 205 32.59 -28.66 38.10
C HIS A 205 31.87 -28.55 36.75
N LEU A 206 31.00 -29.50 36.42
CA LEU A 206 30.07 -29.38 35.29
C LEU A 206 29.08 -28.23 35.51
N GLY A 207 28.55 -28.06 36.72
CA GLY A 207 27.70 -26.93 37.10
C GLY A 207 28.41 -25.58 36.96
N ASN A 208 29.64 -25.46 37.43
CA ASN A 208 30.43 -24.24 37.24
C ASN A 208 30.71 -23.95 35.75
N ALA A 209 31.03 -24.98 34.95
CA ALA A 209 31.20 -24.82 33.50
C ALA A 209 29.88 -24.40 32.82
N ALA A 210 28.74 -24.86 33.31
CA ALA A 210 27.43 -24.45 32.83
C ALA A 210 27.11 -22.99 33.20
N GLU A 211 27.50 -22.51 34.37
CA GLU A 211 27.38 -21.09 34.74
C GLU A 211 28.23 -20.19 33.82
N ASP A 212 29.49 -20.58 33.54
CA ASP A 212 30.35 -19.89 32.57
C ASP A 212 29.71 -19.88 31.17
N ALA A 213 29.07 -20.98 30.76
CA ALA A 213 28.36 -21.06 29.48
C ALA A 213 27.15 -20.12 29.42
N VAL A 214 26.39 -19.96 30.51
CA VAL A 214 25.28 -18.98 30.57
C VAL A 214 25.80 -17.54 30.43
N SER A 215 26.89 -17.19 31.11
CA SER A 215 27.51 -15.86 30.98
C SER A 215 27.97 -15.60 29.55
N THR A 216 28.67 -16.58 28.97
CA THR A 216 29.20 -16.49 27.60
C THR A 216 28.07 -16.38 26.58
N ASP A 217 26.97 -17.11 26.74
CA ASP A 217 25.79 -17.04 25.87
C ASP A 217 25.16 -15.64 25.86
N GLY A 218 25.16 -14.96 27.02
CA GLY A 218 24.74 -13.57 27.15
C GLY A 218 25.68 -12.60 26.41
N GLU A 219 26.98 -12.72 26.63
CA GLU A 219 28.00 -11.89 25.95
C GLU A 219 27.98 -12.08 24.42
N ILE A 220 27.75 -13.31 23.93
CA ILE A 220 27.56 -13.59 22.51
C ILE A 220 26.32 -12.86 21.98
N THR A 221 25.21 -12.90 22.73
CA THR A 221 23.96 -12.24 22.33
C THR A 221 24.15 -10.73 22.22
N ASP A 222 24.80 -10.11 23.22
CA ASP A 222 25.11 -8.69 23.21
C ASP A 222 25.98 -8.30 21.99
N ALA A 223 27.00 -9.09 21.67
CA ALA A 223 27.88 -8.85 20.53
C ALA A 223 27.11 -8.90 19.19
N ILE A 224 26.24 -9.90 19.02
CA ILE A 224 25.36 -10.06 17.84
C ILE A 224 24.39 -8.88 17.73
N GLU A 225 23.78 -8.45 18.84
CA GLU A 225 22.86 -7.30 18.85
C GLU A 225 23.55 -6.00 18.45
N VAL A 226 24.77 -5.74 18.94
CA VAL A 226 25.57 -4.57 18.55
C VAL A 226 25.89 -4.63 17.05
N TYR A 227 26.24 -5.80 16.53
CA TYR A 227 26.45 -6.01 15.10
C TYR A 227 25.20 -5.66 14.29
N ARG A 228 24.05 -6.28 14.59
CA ARG A 228 22.80 -6.06 13.84
C ARG A 228 22.28 -4.63 13.95
N THR A 229 22.47 -3.99 15.10
CA THR A 229 22.14 -2.55 15.28
C THR A 229 22.98 -1.69 14.33
N LYS A 230 24.30 -1.92 14.28
CA LYS A 230 25.18 -1.19 13.34
C LYS A 230 24.85 -1.50 11.89
N LEU A 231 24.43 -2.72 11.61
CA LEU A 231 23.99 -3.08 10.28
C LEU A 231 22.71 -2.34 9.88
N ALA A 232 21.72 -2.28 10.76
CA ALA A 232 20.50 -1.49 10.50
C ALA A 232 20.81 0.01 10.30
N GLU A 233 21.77 0.59 11.06
CA GLU A 233 22.25 1.96 10.83
C GLU A 233 22.86 2.14 9.43
N PHE A 234 23.70 1.21 8.98
CA PHE A 234 24.27 1.26 7.63
C PHE A 234 23.23 1.07 6.54
N GLY A 235 22.23 0.20 6.78
CA GLY A 235 21.10 0.00 5.88
C GLY A 235 20.31 1.29 5.70
N GLN A 236 19.97 1.96 6.80
CA GLN A 236 19.28 3.27 6.76
C GLN A 236 20.10 4.32 6.01
N GLU A 237 21.40 4.45 6.30
CA GLU A 237 22.26 5.42 5.60
C GLU A 237 22.38 5.12 4.09
N LEU A 238 22.28 3.86 3.67
CA LEU A 238 22.22 3.47 2.26
C LEU A 238 20.84 3.74 1.63
N GLY A 239 19.77 3.46 2.37
CA GLY A 239 18.39 3.76 1.96
C GLY A 239 18.14 5.25 1.75
N ASP A 240 18.70 6.10 2.63
CA ASP A 240 18.67 7.57 2.51
C ASP A 240 19.35 8.07 1.22
N LEU A 241 20.28 7.29 0.67
CA LEU A 241 20.95 7.56 -0.60
C LEU A 241 20.21 6.94 -1.81
N GLY A 242 19.09 6.24 -1.57
CA GLY A 242 18.24 5.64 -2.60
C GLY A 242 18.73 4.28 -3.11
N TYR A 243 19.55 3.56 -2.34
CA TYR A 243 20.04 2.25 -2.75
C TYR A 243 19.09 1.11 -2.36
N ASP A 244 18.93 0.17 -3.29
CA ASP A 244 18.27 -1.10 -3.06
C ASP A 244 19.12 -2.01 -2.17
N LEU A 245 18.52 -2.52 -1.09
CA LEU A 245 19.14 -3.42 -0.12
C LEU A 245 18.77 -4.89 -0.30
N SER A 246 17.85 -5.26 -1.20
CA SER A 246 17.34 -6.64 -1.30
C SER A 246 18.05 -7.50 -2.34
N GLY A 247 19.04 -6.95 -3.04
CA GLY A 247 19.79 -7.66 -4.09
C GLY A 247 21.31 -7.61 -3.98
N GLY A 248 21.96 -8.73 -4.28
CA GLY A 248 23.40 -8.81 -4.53
C GLY A 248 24.24 -8.77 -3.25
N PRO A 249 25.21 -7.84 -3.08
CA PRO A 249 26.01 -7.77 -1.84
C PRO A 249 25.16 -7.46 -0.61
N PHE A 250 23.94 -6.96 -0.79
CA PHE A 250 23.10 -6.47 0.29
C PHE A 250 22.22 -7.56 0.91
N ASP A 251 22.32 -8.83 0.47
CA ASP A 251 21.62 -9.96 1.08
C ASP A 251 21.84 -10.06 2.60
N LEU A 252 22.96 -9.52 3.09
CA LEU A 252 23.28 -9.40 4.51
C LEU A 252 22.28 -8.53 5.31
N PHE A 253 21.56 -7.62 4.66
CA PHE A 253 20.51 -6.78 5.26
C PHE A 253 19.13 -7.46 5.24
N THR A 254 18.94 -8.51 4.43
CA THR A 254 17.65 -9.19 4.22
C THR A 254 17.68 -10.67 4.61
N THR A 255 18.46 -11.04 5.63
CA THR A 255 18.45 -12.42 6.20
C THR A 255 17.26 -12.64 7.13
N GLU A 256 16.86 -13.90 7.33
CA GLU A 256 15.80 -14.28 8.28
C GLU A 256 16.12 -13.78 9.70
N GLU A 257 17.37 -13.90 10.15
CA GLU A 257 17.76 -13.44 11.49
C GLU A 257 17.74 -11.91 11.62
N MET A 258 18.01 -11.18 10.54
CA MET A 258 17.88 -9.73 10.50
C MET A 258 16.40 -9.32 10.49
N ALA A 259 15.53 -10.07 9.82
CA ALA A 259 14.09 -9.88 9.86
C ALA A 259 13.53 -10.04 11.28
N THR A 260 13.88 -11.14 11.95
CA THR A 260 13.51 -11.38 13.36
C THR A 260 14.00 -10.24 14.25
N PHE A 261 15.26 -9.80 14.08
CA PHE A 261 15.82 -8.72 14.88
C PHE A 261 15.11 -7.38 14.63
N ALA A 262 14.89 -7.01 13.36
CA ALA A 262 14.23 -5.77 12.99
C ALA A 262 12.76 -5.73 13.48
N GLY A 263 12.03 -6.83 13.31
CA GLY A 263 10.66 -6.97 13.82
C GLY A 263 10.58 -6.85 15.34
N GLN A 264 11.48 -7.53 16.08
CA GLN A 264 11.56 -7.42 17.54
C GLN A 264 11.89 -6.00 18.01
N ARG A 265 12.84 -5.32 17.37
CA ARG A 265 13.19 -3.94 17.73
C ARG A 265 12.08 -2.95 17.38
N LEU A 266 11.35 -3.17 16.28
CA LEU A 266 10.16 -2.39 15.95
C LEU A 266 9.08 -2.58 17.02
N ALA A 267 8.79 -3.81 17.41
CA ALA A 267 7.87 -4.15 18.49
C ALA A 267 8.27 -3.49 19.83
N GLU A 268 9.56 -3.54 20.19
CA GLU A 268 10.09 -2.88 21.39
C GLU A 268 9.94 -1.36 21.35
N GLU A 269 10.13 -0.74 20.18
CA GLU A 269 9.94 0.70 19.98
C GLU A 269 8.47 1.09 20.12
N LEU A 270 7.58 0.32 19.52
CA LEU A 270 6.13 0.53 19.59
C LEU A 270 5.56 0.34 21.00
N ALA A 271 6.22 -0.44 21.86
CA ALA A 271 5.84 -0.60 23.26
C ALA A 271 6.14 0.65 24.13
N LYS A 272 6.84 1.66 23.60
CA LYS A 272 7.14 2.91 24.34
C LYS A 272 5.98 3.90 24.25
N ASP A 273 5.84 4.74 25.27
CA ASP A 273 4.81 5.79 25.31
C ASP A 273 4.94 6.81 24.15
N ASN A 274 6.17 7.04 23.67
CA ASN A 274 6.45 7.89 22.51
C ASN A 274 7.51 7.16 21.65
N PRO A 275 7.08 6.33 20.69
CA PRO A 275 7.97 5.68 19.73
C PRO A 275 8.76 6.74 18.95
N ASP A 276 10.06 6.51 18.76
CA ASP A 276 10.93 7.41 18.01
C ASP A 276 10.82 7.14 16.49
N PRO A 277 10.34 8.10 15.68
CA PRO A 277 10.17 7.91 14.23
C PRO A 277 11.46 7.49 13.50
N ASP A 278 12.62 8.00 13.93
CA ASP A 278 13.90 7.66 13.31
C ASP A 278 14.27 6.19 13.57
N VAL A 279 13.83 5.64 14.71
CA VAL A 279 14.04 4.24 15.07
C VAL A 279 13.07 3.34 14.31
N LEU A 280 11.81 3.75 14.14
CA LEU A 280 10.84 3.03 13.30
C LEU A 280 11.32 2.96 11.84
N LEU A 281 11.85 4.06 11.31
CA LEU A 281 12.43 4.11 9.96
C LEU A 281 13.60 3.14 9.80
N ARG A 282 14.53 3.14 10.76
CA ARG A 282 15.70 2.25 10.73
C ARG A 282 15.31 0.78 10.61
N TYR A 283 14.35 0.34 11.43
CA TYR A 283 13.96 -1.08 11.47
C TYR A 283 12.96 -1.48 10.40
N THR A 284 12.45 -0.53 9.61
CA THR A 284 11.61 -0.81 8.43
C THR A 284 12.37 -0.70 7.11
N GLU A 285 13.68 -0.38 7.14
CA GLU A 285 14.49 -0.19 5.92
C GLU A 285 14.62 -1.48 5.08
N GLY A 286 14.71 -2.65 5.71
CA GLY A 286 14.73 -3.92 4.97
C GLY A 286 13.47 -4.13 4.12
N LEU A 287 12.30 -3.69 4.60
CA LEU A 287 11.05 -3.74 3.83
C LEU A 287 11.08 -2.80 2.63
N ASN A 288 11.68 -1.62 2.79
CA ASN A 288 11.87 -0.66 1.72
C ASN A 288 12.82 -1.20 0.63
N GLY A 289 13.93 -1.82 1.05
CA GLY A 289 14.84 -2.50 0.14
C GLY A 289 14.11 -3.54 -0.71
N ILE A 290 13.33 -4.43 -0.09
CA ILE A 290 12.55 -5.44 -0.80
C ILE A 290 11.56 -4.79 -1.79
N ALA A 291 10.89 -3.72 -1.38
CA ALA A 291 9.96 -3.02 -2.27
C ALA A 291 10.67 -2.35 -3.46
N LEU A 292 11.88 -1.80 -3.26
CA LEU A 292 12.73 -1.23 -4.32
C LEU A 292 13.28 -2.30 -5.28
N GLY A 293 13.52 -3.52 -4.79
CA GLY A 293 13.89 -4.65 -5.64
C GLY A 293 12.75 -5.06 -6.60
N VAL A 294 11.50 -4.93 -6.17
CA VAL A 294 10.30 -5.24 -6.99
C VAL A 294 9.89 -4.05 -7.87
N PHE A 295 9.97 -2.82 -7.36
CA PHE A 295 9.51 -1.61 -8.05
C PHE A 295 10.60 -0.53 -8.13
N ALA A 296 10.71 0.16 -9.27
CA ALA A 296 11.66 1.26 -9.43
C ALA A 296 11.44 2.41 -8.43
N ASP A 297 10.18 2.66 -8.08
CA ASP A 297 9.75 3.62 -7.07
C ASP A 297 8.53 3.03 -6.35
N PRO A 298 8.67 2.46 -5.15
CA PRO A 298 7.56 1.88 -4.41
C PRO A 298 6.59 2.93 -3.88
N ASP A 299 6.94 4.22 -3.81
CA ASP A 299 6.01 5.30 -3.46
C ASP A 299 5.08 5.65 -4.62
N LYS A 300 5.49 5.32 -5.85
CA LYS A 300 4.71 5.50 -7.09
C LYS A 300 4.89 4.27 -7.97
N PRO A 301 4.40 3.10 -7.53
CA PRO A 301 4.54 1.90 -8.30
C PRO A 301 3.79 2.12 -9.61
N GLY A 302 4.54 2.19 -10.71
CA GLY A 302 3.96 2.25 -12.05
C GLY A 302 3.26 0.93 -12.39
N GLY A 303 2.79 0.80 -13.63
CA GLY A 303 2.07 -0.40 -14.07
C GLY A 303 2.92 -1.68 -14.21
N GLU A 304 4.26 -1.59 -14.24
CA GLU A 304 5.14 -2.76 -14.43
C GLU A 304 6.10 -2.95 -13.24
N ALA A 305 6.09 -4.15 -12.66
CA ALA A 305 7.10 -4.59 -11.71
C ALA A 305 8.44 -4.89 -12.41
N LEU A 306 9.55 -4.51 -11.78
CA LEU A 306 10.90 -4.80 -12.28
C LEU A 306 11.27 -6.27 -12.09
N SER A 307 10.82 -6.86 -10.98
CA SER A 307 11.15 -8.23 -10.58
C SER A 307 10.02 -8.84 -9.74
N PHE A 308 10.25 -10.07 -9.27
CA PHE A 308 9.36 -10.80 -8.36
C PHE A 308 10.11 -11.10 -7.07
N LEU A 309 9.38 -11.16 -5.95
CA LEU A 309 9.91 -11.61 -4.67
C LEU A 309 10.56 -12.98 -4.81
N ASN A 310 11.84 -13.03 -4.46
CA ASN A 310 12.57 -14.27 -4.37
C ASN A 310 12.24 -15.00 -3.03
N PRO A 311 12.60 -16.29 -2.89
CA PRO A 311 12.29 -17.04 -1.67
C PRO A 311 12.87 -16.46 -0.37
N GLN A 312 14.02 -15.78 -0.45
CA GLN A 312 14.69 -15.17 0.71
C GLN A 312 13.97 -13.89 1.14
N GLU A 313 13.59 -13.03 0.19
CA GLU A 313 12.79 -11.82 0.46
C GLU A 313 11.43 -12.19 1.06
N ARG A 314 10.75 -13.22 0.53
CA ARG A 314 9.51 -13.72 1.13
C ARG A 314 9.72 -14.26 2.54
N ALA A 315 10.81 -14.98 2.80
CA ALA A 315 11.16 -15.46 4.13
C ALA A 315 11.45 -14.31 5.10
N TYR A 316 12.15 -13.26 4.64
CA TYR A 316 12.36 -12.04 5.41
C TYR A 316 11.03 -11.39 5.80
N LEU A 317 10.10 -11.21 4.85
CA LEU A 317 8.78 -10.63 5.15
C LEU A 317 8.04 -11.49 6.20
N LEU A 318 8.00 -12.81 6.03
CA LEU A 318 7.38 -13.73 6.99
C LEU A 318 7.97 -13.57 8.40
N GLU A 319 9.28 -13.73 8.54
CA GLU A 319 9.98 -13.68 9.82
C GLU A 319 9.86 -12.31 10.50
N PHE A 320 9.84 -11.23 9.72
CA PHE A 320 9.63 -9.87 10.22
C PHE A 320 8.23 -9.71 10.84
N TYR A 321 7.18 -10.10 10.10
CA TYR A 321 5.79 -9.96 10.56
C TYR A 321 5.42 -10.98 11.64
N GLU A 322 6.11 -12.13 11.73
CA GLU A 322 5.93 -13.05 12.87
C GLU A 322 6.32 -12.43 14.22
N GLN A 323 7.15 -11.37 14.23
CA GLN A 323 7.50 -10.65 15.45
C GLN A 323 6.49 -9.57 15.83
N LEU A 324 5.50 -9.29 14.97
CA LEU A 324 4.51 -8.25 15.15
C LEU A 324 3.14 -8.85 15.41
N ASP A 325 2.62 -8.67 16.63
CA ASP A 325 1.25 -9.03 16.95
C ASP A 325 0.24 -7.98 16.43
N ALA A 326 -1.05 -8.32 16.53
CA ALA A 326 -2.13 -7.45 16.07
C ALA A 326 -2.10 -6.07 16.77
N ASP A 327 -1.88 -6.05 18.09
CA ASP A 327 -1.85 -4.82 18.88
C ASP A 327 -0.67 -3.92 18.45
N GLN A 328 0.47 -4.48 18.05
CA GLN A 328 1.61 -3.73 17.55
C GLN A 328 1.36 -3.15 16.15
N LEU A 329 0.71 -3.89 15.25
CA LEU A 329 0.31 -3.36 13.94
C LEU A 329 -0.72 -2.23 14.08
N ALA A 330 -1.69 -2.38 14.98
CA ALA A 330 -2.60 -1.28 15.32
C ALA A 330 -1.86 -0.10 15.96
N ALA A 331 -0.96 -0.33 16.92
CA ALA A 331 -0.17 0.74 17.55
C ALA A 331 0.64 1.54 16.53
N LEU A 332 1.20 0.88 15.51
CA LEU A 332 1.91 1.54 14.42
C LEU A 332 0.97 2.44 13.60
N GLY A 333 -0.23 1.96 13.25
CA GLY A 333 -1.21 2.76 12.52
C GLY A 333 -1.81 3.92 13.32
N ALA A 334 -1.87 3.79 14.65
CA ALA A 334 -2.25 4.89 15.56
C ALA A 334 -1.27 6.08 15.53
N LEU A 335 -0.05 5.88 15.00
CA LEU A 335 0.93 6.94 14.78
C LEU A 335 0.71 7.73 13.49
N ARG A 336 -0.27 7.36 12.65
CA ARG A 336 -0.52 8.03 11.36
C ARG A 336 -0.76 9.53 11.56
N ASP A 337 0.09 10.34 10.95
CA ASP A 337 -0.04 11.79 10.90
C ASP A 337 -0.45 12.21 9.48
N PRO A 338 -1.69 12.70 9.26
CA PRO A 338 -2.14 13.13 7.93
C PRO A 338 -1.26 14.20 7.28
N ASP A 339 -0.58 15.03 8.08
CA ASP A 339 0.29 16.11 7.61
C ASP A 339 1.79 15.77 7.77
N GLY A 340 2.10 14.60 8.32
CA GLY A 340 3.44 14.20 8.73
C GLY A 340 4.11 13.15 7.84
N ASP A 341 5.27 12.69 8.29
CA ASP A 341 6.02 11.63 7.62
C ASP A 341 5.54 10.24 8.05
N ASN A 342 4.81 9.56 7.16
CA ASN A 342 4.31 8.20 7.36
C ASN A 342 5.19 7.13 6.69
N THR A 343 6.46 7.43 6.39
CA THR A 343 7.33 6.54 5.62
C THR A 343 7.52 5.17 6.27
N ALA A 344 7.70 5.10 7.59
CA ALA A 344 7.79 3.81 8.29
C ALA A 344 6.49 2.99 8.20
N LEU A 345 5.32 3.64 8.38
CA LEU A 345 4.01 3.00 8.26
C LEU A 345 3.81 2.44 6.85
N ARG A 346 4.13 3.25 5.83
CA ARG A 346 4.01 2.87 4.43
C ARG A 346 4.92 1.71 4.04
N ARG A 347 6.15 1.64 4.56
CA ARG A 347 7.06 0.50 4.35
C ARG A 347 6.47 -0.79 4.90
N VAL A 348 5.84 -0.72 6.07
CA VAL A 348 5.12 -1.86 6.68
C VAL A 348 3.87 -2.22 5.85
N ALA A 349 3.04 -1.25 5.50
CA ALA A 349 1.85 -1.49 4.69
C ALA A 349 2.18 -2.09 3.30
N ASN A 350 3.20 -1.56 2.62
CA ASN A 350 3.71 -2.09 1.35
C ASN A 350 4.25 -3.52 1.51
N GLY A 351 4.97 -3.80 2.61
CA GLY A 351 5.47 -5.14 2.88
C GLY A 351 4.35 -6.17 3.12
N ILE A 352 3.24 -5.77 3.76
CA ILE A 352 2.04 -6.62 3.90
C ILE A 352 1.45 -6.94 2.52
N ASN A 353 1.27 -5.91 1.68
CA ASN A 353 0.72 -6.08 0.33
C ASN A 353 1.62 -6.94 -0.56
N LEU A 354 2.94 -6.76 -0.49
CA LEU A 354 3.93 -7.60 -1.18
C LEU A 354 3.88 -9.05 -0.69
N LEU A 355 3.80 -9.27 0.62
CA LEU A 355 3.74 -10.61 1.20
C LEU A 355 2.51 -11.38 0.71
N THR A 356 1.39 -10.71 0.50
CA THR A 356 0.11 -11.33 0.08
C THR A 356 -0.14 -11.26 -1.43
N ALA A 357 0.79 -10.69 -2.21
CA ALA A 357 0.74 -10.62 -3.67
C ALA A 357 1.39 -11.86 -4.31
N ALA A 358 0.60 -12.90 -4.54
CA ALA A 358 1.04 -14.18 -5.10
C ALA A 358 1.69 -14.03 -6.49
N GLU A 359 1.12 -13.15 -7.31
CA GLU A 359 1.61 -12.76 -8.63
C GLU A 359 2.95 -12.04 -8.59
N LEU A 360 3.30 -11.42 -7.46
CA LEU A 360 4.61 -10.82 -7.21
C LEU A 360 5.57 -11.77 -6.45
N GLY A 361 5.22 -13.05 -6.30
CA GLY A 361 6.04 -14.03 -5.60
C GLY A 361 5.79 -14.13 -4.09
N GLY A 362 4.74 -13.48 -3.58
CA GLY A 362 4.25 -13.60 -2.21
C GLY A 362 3.57 -14.95 -1.91
N ILE A 363 2.76 -14.98 -0.85
CA ILE A 363 1.98 -16.14 -0.44
C ILE A 363 0.77 -16.29 -1.37
N ASP A 364 0.63 -17.45 -2.00
CA ASP A 364 -0.58 -17.80 -2.74
C ASP A 364 -1.71 -18.21 -1.81
N ILE A 365 -2.55 -17.24 -1.45
CA ILE A 365 -3.69 -17.41 -0.55
C ILE A 365 -4.95 -17.95 -1.24
N THR A 366 -4.89 -18.26 -2.56
CA THR A 366 -5.94 -19.04 -3.23
C THR A 366 -5.97 -20.49 -2.72
N ILE A 367 -4.82 -20.96 -2.22
CA ILE A 367 -4.65 -22.27 -1.58
C ILE A 367 -5.07 -22.11 -0.11
N PRO A 368 -6.17 -22.74 0.35
CA PRO A 368 -6.69 -22.54 1.71
C PRO A 368 -5.67 -22.83 2.81
N GLU A 369 -4.80 -23.82 2.61
CA GLU A 369 -3.76 -24.18 3.58
C GLU A 369 -2.69 -23.08 3.75
N ASN A 370 -2.49 -22.23 2.73
CA ASN A 370 -1.52 -21.15 2.78
C ASN A 370 -2.02 -19.93 3.56
N LYS A 371 -3.32 -19.83 3.86
CA LYS A 371 -3.86 -18.76 4.71
C LYS A 371 -3.28 -18.82 6.13
N GLU A 372 -2.89 -20.03 6.58
CA GLU A 372 -2.21 -20.24 7.85
C GLU A 372 -0.74 -19.77 7.85
N LEU A 373 -0.17 -19.46 6.67
CA LEU A 373 1.16 -18.86 6.57
C LEU A 373 1.12 -17.34 6.72
N ILE A 374 -0.06 -16.73 6.67
CA ILE A 374 -0.20 -15.29 6.94
C ILE A 374 0.03 -15.08 8.44
N PRO A 375 0.93 -14.17 8.84
CA PRO A 375 1.21 -13.86 10.24
C PRO A 375 -0.07 -13.54 11.03
N ASP A 376 -0.16 -14.07 12.25
CA ASP A 376 -1.35 -13.99 13.12
C ASP A 376 -1.83 -12.54 13.30
N GLY A 377 -0.91 -11.58 13.44
CA GLY A 377 -1.23 -10.16 13.61
C GLY A 377 -2.00 -9.55 12.43
N ILE A 378 -1.72 -10.00 11.20
CA ILE A 378 -2.45 -9.57 10.00
C ILE A 378 -3.77 -10.36 9.88
N ARG A 379 -3.71 -11.67 10.17
CA ARG A 379 -4.86 -12.57 10.06
C ARG A 379 -6.00 -12.17 11.00
N GLU A 380 -5.70 -11.67 12.20
CA GLU A 380 -6.68 -11.19 13.18
C GLU A 380 -7.65 -10.15 12.59
N TYR A 381 -7.15 -9.22 11.78
CA TYR A 381 -7.96 -8.13 11.23
C TYR A 381 -8.71 -8.48 9.94
N VAL A 382 -8.17 -9.40 9.13
CA VAL A 382 -8.70 -9.69 7.79
C VAL A 382 -9.51 -10.97 7.74
N TYR A 383 -9.10 -12.01 8.47
CA TYR A 383 -9.66 -13.35 8.36
C TYR A 383 -10.32 -13.84 9.65
N ASP A 384 -9.70 -13.55 10.80
CA ASP A 384 -10.16 -14.04 12.10
C ASP A 384 -11.02 -13.00 12.84
N PHE A 385 -11.40 -11.89 12.20
CA PHE A 385 -12.10 -10.76 12.83
C PHE A 385 -13.45 -11.10 13.48
N ARG A 386 -14.05 -12.24 13.11
CA ARG A 386 -15.28 -12.76 13.72
C ARG A 386 -15.03 -13.56 15.01
N GLU A 387 -13.82 -14.03 15.24
CA GLU A 387 -13.44 -14.93 16.32
C GLU A 387 -12.52 -14.21 17.31
N GLY A 388 -13.03 -13.92 18.53
CA GLY A 388 -12.16 -13.50 19.64
C GLY A 388 -11.63 -12.06 19.60
N THR A 389 -11.93 -11.25 18.58
CA THR A 389 -11.40 -9.87 18.42
C THR A 389 -12.12 -8.79 19.23
N GLY A 390 -13.28 -9.13 19.81
CA GLY A 390 -14.11 -8.19 20.57
C GLY A 390 -15.15 -7.41 19.75
N LEU A 391 -15.06 -7.43 18.41
CA LEU A 391 -16.10 -6.87 17.52
C LEU A 391 -17.40 -7.70 17.52
N TYR A 392 -17.32 -8.98 17.89
CA TYR A 392 -18.44 -9.91 17.91
C TYR A 392 -18.56 -10.64 19.27
N PRO A 393 -19.78 -10.96 19.77
CA PRO A 393 -21.12 -10.61 19.27
C PRO A 393 -21.64 -9.25 19.79
N ILE A 394 -22.88 -8.86 19.42
CA ILE A 394 -23.44 -7.52 19.66
C ILE A 394 -23.54 -7.18 21.14
N GLY A 395 -23.22 -5.93 21.50
CA GLY A 395 -23.34 -5.42 22.86
C GLY A 395 -22.20 -5.86 23.77
N ASN A 396 -21.07 -6.26 23.18
CA ASN A 396 -19.85 -6.56 23.92
C ASN A 396 -19.23 -5.26 24.47
N SER A 397 -18.84 -5.26 25.75
CA SER A 397 -18.08 -4.14 26.34
C SER A 397 -16.70 -3.93 25.70
N GLU A 398 -16.18 -4.93 25.00
CA GLU A 398 -14.91 -4.88 24.28
C GLU A 398 -15.05 -4.29 22.86
N TYR A 399 -16.27 -4.01 22.40
CA TYR A 399 -16.52 -3.51 21.05
C TYR A 399 -15.78 -2.20 20.76
N LEU A 400 -15.86 -1.20 21.64
CA LEU A 400 -15.22 0.10 21.40
C LEU A 400 -13.67 0.01 21.38
N PRO A 401 -13.02 -0.68 22.35
CA PRO A 401 -11.59 -0.98 22.24
C PRO A 401 -11.23 -1.75 20.97
N ALA A 402 -12.02 -2.74 20.57
CA ALA A 402 -11.79 -3.51 19.35
C ALA A 402 -11.90 -2.62 18.10
N LEU A 403 -12.96 -1.83 17.96
CA LEU A 403 -13.15 -0.92 16.83
C LEU A 403 -12.01 0.09 16.69
N ARG A 404 -11.45 0.58 17.80
CA ARG A 404 -10.26 1.44 17.76
C ARG A 404 -9.05 0.72 17.19
N ARG A 405 -8.75 -0.50 17.66
CA ARG A 405 -7.65 -1.31 17.12
C ARG A 405 -7.83 -1.61 15.63
N PHE A 406 -9.06 -1.90 15.20
CA PHE A 406 -9.38 -2.06 13.79
C PHE A 406 -9.14 -0.76 13.03
N ASN A 407 -9.67 0.37 13.48
CA ASN A 407 -9.44 1.69 12.86
C ASN A 407 -7.95 2.00 12.73
N ASP A 408 -7.16 1.71 13.76
CA ASP A 408 -5.72 1.96 13.76
C ASP A 408 -5.00 1.03 12.76
N PHE A 409 -5.36 -0.26 12.67
CA PHE A 409 -4.81 -1.14 11.64
C PHE A 409 -5.22 -0.71 10.22
N GLY A 410 -6.47 -0.27 10.03
CA GLY A 410 -6.92 0.33 8.77
C GLY A 410 -6.04 1.54 8.42
N ALA A 411 -5.81 2.42 9.39
CA ALA A 411 -4.95 3.60 9.20
C ALA A 411 -3.53 3.21 8.77
N LEU A 412 -2.94 2.14 9.31
CA LEU A 412 -1.68 1.58 8.82
C LEU A 412 -1.78 1.20 7.34
N LEU A 413 -2.73 0.35 6.96
CA LEU A 413 -2.85 -0.14 5.57
C LEU A 413 -3.12 0.98 4.57
N SER A 414 -3.89 2.01 4.94
CA SER A 414 -4.15 3.17 4.06
C SER A 414 -2.90 3.97 3.67
N THR A 415 -1.76 3.74 4.34
CA THR A 415 -0.48 4.36 3.95
C THR A 415 0.22 3.62 2.82
N ALA A 416 -0.27 2.44 2.42
CA ALA A 416 0.29 1.68 1.32
C ALA A 416 0.21 2.46 0.01
N THR A 417 1.22 2.26 -0.81
CA THR A 417 1.30 2.71 -2.20
C THR A 417 1.40 1.54 -3.16
N VAL A 418 1.95 0.41 -2.71
CA VAL A 418 2.00 -0.85 -3.46
C VAL A 418 0.62 -1.51 -3.49
N PRO A 419 0.11 -1.91 -4.66
CA PRO A 419 -1.18 -2.59 -4.74
C PRO A 419 -1.15 -3.95 -4.02
N PRO A 420 -2.19 -4.30 -3.26
CA PRO A 420 -2.34 -5.66 -2.74
C PRO A 420 -2.61 -6.66 -3.88
N GLY A 421 -2.25 -7.92 -3.68
CA GLY A 421 -2.59 -8.96 -4.66
C GLY A 421 -4.08 -9.24 -4.75
N ASP A 422 -4.51 -9.82 -5.87
CA ASP A 422 -5.93 -9.87 -6.25
C ASP A 422 -6.84 -10.46 -5.18
N VAL A 423 -6.44 -11.60 -4.59
CA VAL A 423 -7.26 -12.27 -3.56
C VAL A 423 -7.26 -11.46 -2.27
N PHE A 424 -6.11 -10.89 -1.89
CA PHE A 424 -6.01 -10.11 -0.66
C PHE A 424 -6.81 -8.81 -0.78
N ALA A 425 -6.75 -8.13 -1.93
CA ALA A 425 -7.58 -6.96 -2.23
C ALA A 425 -9.08 -7.26 -2.07
N ARG A 426 -9.54 -8.41 -2.59
CA ARG A 426 -10.92 -8.88 -2.43
C ARG A 426 -11.26 -9.18 -0.97
N ASP A 427 -10.39 -9.86 -0.24
CA ASP A 427 -10.58 -10.17 1.17
C ASP A 427 -10.65 -8.87 2.02
N LEU A 428 -9.78 -7.88 1.76
CA LEU A 428 -9.83 -6.56 2.40
C LEU A 428 -11.17 -5.86 2.14
N ALA A 429 -11.62 -5.83 0.88
CA ALA A 429 -12.88 -5.17 0.51
C ALA A 429 -14.11 -5.87 1.13
N GLN A 430 -14.14 -7.20 1.15
CA GLN A 430 -15.22 -7.97 1.77
C GLN A 430 -15.26 -7.76 3.28
N THR A 431 -14.10 -7.78 3.94
CA THR A 431 -13.99 -7.50 5.37
C THR A 431 -14.43 -6.08 5.70
N ALA A 432 -14.08 -5.10 4.86
CA ALA A 432 -14.52 -3.72 5.04
C ALA A 432 -16.05 -3.57 4.97
N VAL A 433 -16.70 -4.15 3.95
CA VAL A 433 -18.17 -4.17 3.79
C VAL A 433 -18.84 -4.85 4.98
N GLU A 434 -18.29 -5.97 5.44
CA GLU A 434 -18.86 -6.69 6.57
C GLU A 434 -18.72 -5.93 7.89
N VAL A 435 -17.54 -5.38 8.18
CA VAL A 435 -17.33 -4.58 9.39
C VAL A 435 -18.18 -3.31 9.34
N GLN A 436 -18.39 -2.69 8.16
CA GLN A 436 -19.30 -1.55 8.02
C GLN A 436 -20.74 -1.94 8.32
N PHE A 437 -21.22 -3.05 7.75
CA PHE A 437 -22.56 -3.58 8.08
C PHE A 437 -22.70 -3.81 9.58
N ARG A 438 -21.65 -4.30 10.22
CA ARG A 438 -21.63 -4.57 11.64
C ARG A 438 -21.68 -3.29 12.47
N THR A 439 -20.82 -2.33 12.18
CA THR A 439 -20.67 -1.09 12.96
C THR A 439 -21.91 -0.21 12.86
N TYR A 440 -22.52 -0.16 11.68
CA TYR A 440 -23.82 0.46 11.42
C TYR A 440 -24.92 -0.04 12.37
N ASN A 441 -24.95 -1.35 12.69
CA ASN A 441 -25.98 -1.94 13.54
C ASN A 441 -25.75 -1.76 15.06
N GLU A 442 -24.53 -1.42 15.50
CA GLU A 442 -24.19 -1.26 16.93
C GLU A 442 -23.99 0.19 17.37
N HIS A 443 -23.66 1.10 16.44
CA HIS A 443 -23.11 2.46 16.64
C HIS A 443 -23.16 3.01 18.10
N LEU A 444 -21.98 3.06 18.72
CA LEU A 444 -21.77 3.51 20.12
C LEU A 444 -20.97 4.83 20.23
N GLY A 445 -20.92 5.64 19.17
CA GLY A 445 -20.30 6.97 19.17
C GLY A 445 -18.80 6.99 18.88
N THR A 446 -18.28 6.03 18.11
CA THR A 446 -16.94 6.05 17.52
C THR A 446 -17.07 5.65 16.06
N ASP A 447 -16.51 6.48 15.17
CA ASP A 447 -16.61 6.29 13.73
C ASP A 447 -15.71 5.13 13.28
N ASN A 448 -16.16 4.37 12.29
CA ASN A 448 -15.50 3.24 11.65
C ASN A 448 -14.65 3.72 10.48
N THR A 449 -13.40 4.12 10.75
CA THR A 449 -12.43 4.46 9.70
C THR A 449 -11.76 3.24 9.09
N PHE A 450 -11.82 2.08 9.77
CA PHE A 450 -11.24 0.83 9.27
C PHE A 450 -11.80 0.44 7.89
N SER A 451 -13.13 0.45 7.74
CA SER A 451 -13.76 0.04 6.47
C SER A 451 -13.37 0.96 5.31
N ARG A 452 -13.30 2.27 5.55
CA ARG A 452 -12.81 3.24 4.56
C ARG A 452 -11.36 2.93 4.17
N ASP A 453 -10.49 2.79 5.16
CA ASP A 453 -9.05 2.65 4.95
C ASP A 453 -8.69 1.31 4.27
N LEU A 454 -9.43 0.24 4.55
CA LEU A 454 -9.30 -1.05 3.84
C LEU A 454 -9.78 -0.98 2.39
N LEU A 455 -10.91 -0.33 2.11
CA LEU A 455 -11.40 -0.16 0.74
C LEU A 455 -10.45 0.72 -0.09
N HIS A 456 -9.90 1.78 0.52
CA HIS A 456 -8.85 2.58 -0.10
C HIS A 456 -7.64 1.71 -0.48
N THR A 457 -7.16 0.87 0.44
CA THR A 457 -6.03 -0.04 0.18
C THR A 457 -6.36 -1.05 -0.93
N ALA A 458 -7.57 -1.64 -0.92
CA ALA A 458 -8.03 -2.55 -1.96
C ALA A 458 -8.11 -1.86 -3.33
N SER A 459 -8.49 -0.56 -3.36
CA SER A 459 -8.61 0.24 -4.58
C SER A 459 -7.28 0.44 -5.32
N LEU A 460 -6.14 0.31 -4.65
CA LEU A 460 -4.83 0.37 -5.29
C LEU A 460 -4.68 -0.72 -6.37
N ASN A 461 -5.37 -1.87 -6.22
CA ASN A 461 -5.47 -2.88 -7.26
C ASN A 461 -6.75 -2.63 -8.10
N THR A 462 -6.58 -1.92 -9.21
CA THR A 462 -7.69 -1.53 -10.10
C THR A 462 -8.37 -2.75 -10.74
N GLY A 463 -7.60 -3.80 -11.06
CA GLY A 463 -8.13 -5.04 -11.65
C GLY A 463 -9.04 -5.79 -10.68
N ALA A 464 -8.59 -6.01 -9.44
CA ALA A 464 -9.39 -6.61 -8.39
C ALA A 464 -10.63 -5.76 -8.05
N SER A 465 -10.49 -4.42 -8.07
CA SER A 465 -11.62 -3.49 -7.89
C SER A 465 -12.67 -3.66 -8.98
N ALA A 466 -12.27 -3.74 -10.25
CA ALA A 466 -13.19 -3.97 -11.36
C ALA A 466 -13.90 -5.33 -11.23
N GLU A 467 -13.19 -6.39 -10.84
CA GLU A 467 -13.79 -7.70 -10.60
C GLU A 467 -14.79 -7.71 -9.44
N LEU A 468 -14.47 -7.03 -8.34
CA LEU A 468 -15.40 -6.86 -7.21
C LEU A 468 -16.67 -6.14 -7.62
N LEU A 469 -16.58 -5.09 -8.42
CA LEU A 469 -17.75 -4.35 -8.92
C LEU A 469 -18.54 -5.16 -9.96
N ASN A 470 -17.89 -6.09 -10.66
CA ASN A 470 -18.58 -7.04 -11.54
C ASN A 470 -19.24 -8.21 -10.76
N ASP A 471 -18.84 -8.46 -9.51
CA ASP A 471 -19.54 -9.40 -8.64
C ASP A 471 -20.83 -8.78 -8.09
N ASP A 472 -21.96 -9.37 -8.50
CA ASP A 472 -23.30 -8.91 -8.15
C ASP A 472 -23.55 -8.82 -6.64
N THR A 473 -23.06 -9.82 -5.88
CA THR A 473 -23.28 -9.88 -4.44
C THR A 473 -22.45 -8.84 -3.72
N PHE A 474 -21.18 -8.68 -4.10
CA PHE A 474 -20.33 -7.66 -3.51
C PHE A 474 -20.86 -6.25 -3.82
N ARG A 475 -21.20 -5.97 -5.08
CA ARG A 475 -21.71 -4.66 -5.51
C ARG A 475 -23.03 -4.29 -4.81
N ASP A 476 -23.99 -5.22 -4.72
CA ASP A 476 -25.25 -5.02 -3.99
C ASP A 476 -24.99 -4.70 -2.50
N ASN A 477 -24.08 -5.43 -1.86
CA ASN A 477 -23.71 -5.15 -0.47
C ASN A 477 -22.99 -3.79 -0.33
N LEU A 478 -22.08 -3.42 -1.24
CA LEU A 478 -21.37 -2.15 -1.19
C LEU A 478 -22.34 -0.95 -1.31
N LEU A 479 -23.26 -1.01 -2.28
CA LEU A 479 -24.20 0.08 -2.59
C LEU A 479 -25.38 0.16 -1.62
N SER A 480 -25.77 -0.94 -0.97
CA SER A 480 -26.87 -0.97 0.00
C SER A 480 -26.50 -0.53 1.41
N LEU A 481 -25.20 -0.31 1.68
CA LEU A 481 -24.72 0.12 2.99
C LEU A 481 -24.83 1.63 3.21
N HIS A 482 -25.07 1.99 4.47
CA HIS A 482 -24.82 3.35 4.95
C HIS A 482 -23.40 3.42 5.50
N TRP A 483 -22.61 4.31 4.92
CA TRP A 483 -21.22 4.54 5.23
C TRP A 483 -21.09 5.69 6.23
N GLU A 484 -20.31 5.47 7.30
CA GLU A 484 -19.94 6.56 8.21
C GLU A 484 -18.97 7.51 7.51
N ASP A 485 -18.06 6.96 6.69
CA ASP A 485 -17.22 7.67 5.73
C ASP A 485 -17.13 6.84 4.44
N SER A 486 -17.67 7.37 3.35
CA SER A 486 -17.78 6.67 2.06
C SER A 486 -16.57 6.81 1.14
N SER A 487 -15.51 7.52 1.55
CA SER A 487 -14.38 7.81 0.65
C SER A 487 -13.67 6.56 0.13
N GLY A 488 -13.49 5.53 0.95
CA GLY A 488 -12.94 4.24 0.51
C GLY A 488 -13.82 3.53 -0.51
N ALA A 489 -15.16 3.57 -0.34
CA ALA A 489 -16.09 3.02 -1.33
C ALA A 489 -16.04 3.82 -2.65
N GLY A 490 -15.92 5.14 -2.56
CA GLY A 490 -15.69 6.00 -3.72
C GLY A 490 -14.39 5.69 -4.46
N ASP A 491 -13.29 5.47 -3.73
CA ASP A 491 -11.99 5.10 -4.31
C ASP A 491 -12.06 3.74 -5.02
N LEU A 492 -12.70 2.74 -4.41
CA LEU A 492 -12.93 1.42 -5.03
C LEU A 492 -13.73 1.54 -6.34
N ILE A 493 -14.80 2.35 -6.36
CA ILE A 493 -15.58 2.58 -7.58
C ILE A 493 -14.70 3.23 -8.65
N ARG A 494 -14.00 4.33 -8.34
CA ARG A 494 -13.13 5.01 -9.32
C ARG A 494 -12.06 4.07 -9.87
N ALA A 495 -11.39 3.31 -9.01
CA ALA A 495 -10.37 2.35 -9.39
C ALA A 495 -10.91 1.23 -10.28
N GLY A 496 -12.12 0.73 -9.99
CA GLY A 496 -12.73 -0.38 -10.73
C GLY A 496 -13.49 0.03 -12.00
N THR A 497 -13.86 1.31 -12.17
CA THR A 497 -14.58 1.79 -13.37
C THR A 497 -13.70 2.60 -14.32
N THR A 498 -12.52 3.04 -13.88
CA THR A 498 -11.56 3.79 -14.70
C THR A 498 -10.55 2.85 -15.35
N ILE A 499 -10.43 2.94 -16.68
CA ILE A 499 -9.40 2.19 -17.42
C ILE A 499 -8.01 2.75 -17.04
N PRO A 500 -7.08 1.91 -16.54
CA PRO A 500 -5.77 2.37 -16.09
C PRO A 500 -4.91 3.01 -17.20
N ASP A 501 -4.02 3.92 -16.79
CA ASP A 501 -3.05 4.52 -17.71
C ASP A 501 -2.21 3.44 -18.41
N GLY A 502 -2.08 3.55 -19.73
CA GLY A 502 -1.33 2.60 -20.56
C GLY A 502 -2.17 1.43 -21.10
N VAL A 503 -3.39 1.21 -20.59
CA VAL A 503 -4.36 0.27 -21.16
C VAL A 503 -5.13 0.97 -22.29
N ASP A 504 -5.06 0.44 -23.50
CA ASP A 504 -5.88 0.94 -24.62
C ASP A 504 -7.35 0.67 -24.30
N HIS A 505 -8.22 1.68 -24.44
CA HIS A 505 -9.66 1.55 -24.16
C HIS A 505 -10.38 0.56 -25.10
N ASN A 506 -9.72 0.18 -26.19
CA ASN A 506 -10.14 -0.86 -27.11
C ASN A 506 -9.38 -2.19 -26.94
N SER A 507 -8.55 -2.35 -25.90
CA SER A 507 -7.93 -3.64 -25.58
C SER A 507 -8.88 -4.55 -24.82
N ASP A 508 -8.64 -5.86 -24.83
CA ASP A 508 -9.45 -6.81 -24.06
C ASP A 508 -9.37 -6.55 -22.54
N ASP A 509 -8.25 -5.99 -22.06
CA ASP A 509 -8.04 -5.65 -20.65
C ASP A 509 -8.95 -4.51 -20.18
N ALA A 510 -9.41 -3.63 -21.09
CA ALA A 510 -10.35 -2.56 -20.77
C ALA A 510 -11.76 -3.09 -20.42
N ARG A 511 -12.10 -4.32 -20.85
CA ARG A 511 -13.46 -4.87 -20.70
C ARG A 511 -13.98 -4.81 -19.28
N ALA A 512 -13.17 -5.28 -18.31
CA ALA A 512 -13.61 -5.44 -16.93
C ALA A 512 -14.05 -4.09 -16.32
N TYR A 513 -13.37 -3.00 -16.67
CA TYR A 513 -13.64 -1.66 -16.18
C TYR A 513 -14.92 -1.06 -16.77
N VAL A 514 -15.13 -1.24 -18.08
CA VAL A 514 -16.36 -0.78 -18.76
C VAL A 514 -17.58 -1.58 -18.28
N GLU A 515 -17.42 -2.89 -18.08
CA GLU A 515 -18.46 -3.77 -17.53
C GLU A 515 -18.80 -3.39 -16.08
N ALA A 516 -17.78 -3.08 -15.26
CA ALA A 516 -17.97 -2.59 -13.90
C ALA A 516 -18.69 -1.25 -13.86
N ALA A 517 -18.34 -0.31 -14.76
CA ALA A 517 -19.02 0.98 -14.89
C ALA A 517 -20.51 0.78 -15.24
N TYR A 518 -20.82 -0.08 -16.21
CA TYR A 518 -22.20 -0.42 -16.54
C TYR A 518 -22.97 -0.97 -15.33
N ASN A 519 -22.37 -1.93 -14.61
CA ASN A 519 -23.00 -2.59 -13.47
C ASN A 519 -23.26 -1.60 -12.32
N VAL A 520 -22.30 -0.73 -11.99
CA VAL A 520 -22.47 0.31 -10.95
C VAL A 520 -23.55 1.31 -11.33
N LEU A 521 -23.52 1.83 -12.57
CA LEU A 521 -24.48 2.85 -13.02
C LEU A 521 -25.91 2.31 -13.16
N THR A 522 -26.06 1.00 -13.40
CA THR A 522 -27.37 0.33 -13.47
C THR A 522 -27.95 0.05 -12.09
N ASP A 523 -27.11 -0.33 -11.12
CA ASP A 523 -27.57 -0.78 -9.80
C ASP A 523 -27.67 0.34 -8.76
N ALA A 524 -26.85 1.39 -8.87
CA ALA A 524 -26.88 2.51 -7.93
C ALA A 524 -28.29 3.12 -7.74
N PRO A 525 -29.12 3.34 -8.79
CA PRO A 525 -30.49 3.81 -8.63
C PRO A 525 -31.39 2.89 -7.81
N ALA A 526 -31.19 1.56 -7.89
CA ALA A 526 -31.94 0.60 -7.09
C ALA A 526 -31.59 0.69 -5.59
N HIS A 527 -30.41 1.22 -5.27
CA HIS A 527 -29.93 1.49 -3.92
C HIS A 527 -29.95 2.99 -3.56
N GLN A 528 -30.74 3.80 -4.27
CA GLN A 528 -30.78 5.25 -4.11
C GLN A 528 -30.87 5.70 -2.64
N ASP A 529 -31.72 5.07 -1.83
CA ASP A 529 -31.87 5.46 -0.43
C ASP A 529 -30.56 5.31 0.35
N ALA A 530 -29.85 4.19 0.17
CA ALA A 530 -28.56 3.96 0.83
C ALA A 530 -27.48 4.89 0.27
N VAL A 531 -27.36 5.01 -1.06
CA VAL A 531 -26.36 5.88 -1.71
C VAL A 531 -26.51 7.35 -1.29
N LEU A 532 -27.75 7.83 -1.15
CA LEU A 532 -28.06 9.18 -0.70
C LEU A 532 -28.07 9.36 0.83
N ALA A 533 -27.80 8.29 1.59
CA ALA A 533 -27.96 8.25 3.05
C ALA A 533 -29.37 8.66 3.53
N ASN A 534 -30.40 8.41 2.72
CA ASN A 534 -31.80 8.62 3.03
C ASN A 534 -32.35 7.46 3.86
N GLY A 535 -33.13 7.75 4.91
CA GLY A 535 -34.01 6.77 5.54
C GLY A 535 -33.74 6.41 7.01
N VAL A 536 -32.65 6.87 7.62
CA VAL A 536 -32.41 6.68 9.07
C VAL A 536 -32.06 7.99 9.78
N PRO A 537 -33.06 8.85 10.06
CA PRO A 537 -32.82 10.11 10.76
C PRO A 537 -32.36 9.85 12.21
N GLY A 538 -31.11 10.19 12.52
CA GLY A 538 -30.70 10.53 13.89
C GLY A 538 -29.92 9.49 14.70
N TYR A 539 -29.34 8.44 14.09
CA TYR A 539 -28.49 7.50 14.83
C TYR A 539 -26.97 7.77 14.69
N PHE A 540 -26.46 8.27 13.56
CA PHE A 540 -25.06 8.67 13.35
C PHE A 540 -24.91 9.62 12.14
N PRO A 541 -23.85 10.44 12.07
CA PRO A 541 -23.49 11.18 10.86
C PRO A 541 -23.04 10.19 9.78
N ALA A 542 -23.68 10.22 8.62
CA ALA A 542 -23.24 9.49 7.42
C ALA A 542 -22.62 10.50 6.45
N ASP A 543 -21.44 10.19 5.91
CA ASP A 543 -20.77 10.98 4.87
C ASP A 543 -20.72 10.17 3.56
N HIS A 544 -21.64 10.49 2.66
CA HIS A 544 -21.83 9.79 1.39
C HIS A 544 -21.36 10.59 0.17
N GLY A 545 -20.83 11.80 0.38
CA GLY A 545 -20.43 12.70 -0.71
C GLY A 545 -19.39 12.05 -1.64
N ALA A 546 -18.41 11.34 -1.09
CA ALA A 546 -17.36 10.71 -1.89
C ALA A 546 -17.85 9.54 -2.76
N LEU A 547 -18.80 8.72 -2.27
CA LEU A 547 -19.47 7.68 -3.04
C LEU A 547 -20.34 8.27 -4.15
N GLN A 548 -21.14 9.30 -3.83
CA GLN A 548 -21.97 10.00 -4.81
C GLN A 548 -21.12 10.62 -5.92
N ASN A 549 -20.00 11.26 -5.55
CA ASN A 549 -19.03 11.80 -6.50
C ASN A 549 -18.47 10.70 -7.40
N ALA A 550 -18.05 9.55 -6.87
CA ALA A 550 -17.47 8.47 -7.67
C ALA A 550 -18.46 7.90 -8.71
N ILE A 551 -19.74 7.79 -8.35
CA ILE A 551 -20.80 7.37 -9.28
C ILE A 551 -21.05 8.46 -10.34
N GLY A 552 -21.08 9.73 -9.94
CA GLY A 552 -21.21 10.88 -10.83
C GLY A 552 -20.03 10.99 -11.83
N ASP A 553 -18.80 10.84 -11.34
CA ASP A 553 -17.56 10.81 -12.12
C ASP A 553 -17.63 9.69 -13.17
N THR A 554 -18.02 8.49 -12.74
CA THR A 554 -18.21 7.33 -13.63
C THR A 554 -19.29 7.63 -14.69
N ALA A 555 -20.41 8.24 -14.31
CA ALA A 555 -21.47 8.61 -15.26
C ALA A 555 -20.98 9.61 -16.31
N VAL A 556 -20.22 10.64 -15.89
CA VAL A 556 -19.64 11.65 -16.80
C VAL A 556 -18.60 11.03 -17.72
N GLN A 557 -17.73 10.16 -17.21
CA GLN A 557 -16.71 9.47 -18.00
C GLN A 557 -17.32 8.65 -19.14
N TYR A 558 -18.45 7.99 -18.89
CA TYR A 558 -19.15 7.14 -19.86
C TYR A 558 -20.39 7.81 -20.48
N MET A 559 -20.44 9.15 -20.48
CA MET A 559 -21.60 9.91 -20.96
C MET A 559 -21.92 9.65 -22.45
N ASP A 560 -20.90 9.38 -23.28
CA ASP A 560 -21.09 8.96 -24.68
C ASP A 560 -22.02 7.74 -24.75
N MET A 561 -21.79 6.74 -23.89
CA MET A 561 -22.57 5.50 -23.83
C MET A 561 -23.96 5.73 -23.21
N LEU A 562 -24.04 6.54 -22.14
CA LEU A 562 -25.32 6.90 -21.50
C LEU A 562 -26.24 7.69 -22.43
N SER A 563 -25.66 8.48 -23.32
CA SER A 563 -26.41 9.28 -24.28
C SER A 563 -27.06 8.45 -25.37
N LYS A 564 -26.79 7.14 -25.51
CA LYS A 564 -27.38 6.29 -26.55
C LYS A 564 -28.91 6.12 -26.37
N PRO A 565 -29.69 5.99 -27.46
CA PRO A 565 -31.08 5.60 -27.35
C PRO A 565 -31.18 4.11 -27.10
N SER A 566 -31.82 3.69 -25.99
CA SER A 566 -32.13 2.28 -25.76
C SER A 566 -33.46 2.08 -25.05
N ARG A 567 -34.06 0.91 -25.30
CA ARG A 567 -35.25 0.42 -24.59
C ARG A 567 -34.90 -0.48 -23.41
N GLU A 568 -33.73 -1.10 -23.44
CA GLU A 568 -33.26 -2.05 -22.44
C GLU A 568 -31.82 -1.70 -22.07
N SER A 569 -31.48 -1.85 -20.79
CA SER A 569 -30.10 -1.73 -20.34
C SER A 569 -29.32 -2.98 -20.72
N GLY A 570 -28.09 -2.80 -21.17
CA GLY A 570 -27.24 -3.92 -21.56
C GLY A 570 -25.80 -3.52 -21.79
N PHE A 571 -24.91 -4.44 -21.43
CA PHE A 571 -23.50 -4.40 -21.78
C PHE A 571 -23.28 -5.13 -23.11
N ASP A 572 -22.59 -4.47 -24.02
CA ASP A 572 -22.26 -4.99 -25.34
C ASP A 572 -20.77 -5.34 -25.41
N ALA A 573 -20.50 -6.57 -25.85
CA ALA A 573 -19.17 -7.06 -26.17
C ALA A 573 -19.07 -7.41 -27.66
N PRO A 574 -17.87 -7.40 -28.26
CA PRO A 574 -17.72 -7.67 -29.68
C PRO A 574 -18.20 -9.08 -30.05
N SER A 575 -18.85 -9.21 -31.20
CA SER A 575 -19.39 -10.50 -31.67
C SER A 575 -18.32 -11.56 -31.92
N ASP A 576 -17.09 -11.14 -32.24
CA ASP A 576 -15.91 -11.99 -32.25
C ASP A 576 -14.88 -11.44 -31.25
N PRO A 577 -14.72 -12.06 -30.07
CA PRO A 577 -13.76 -11.60 -29.06
C PRO A 577 -12.31 -11.77 -29.51
N ASN A 578 -12.01 -12.56 -30.55
CA ASN A 578 -10.64 -12.76 -31.03
C ASN A 578 -10.23 -11.79 -32.14
N ASP A 579 -11.16 -11.00 -32.66
CA ASP A 579 -10.86 -9.97 -33.66
C ASP A 579 -10.57 -8.65 -32.93
N PRO A 580 -9.30 -8.18 -32.85
CA PRO A 580 -8.95 -6.94 -32.15
C PRO A 580 -9.55 -5.69 -32.80
N ASP A 581 -10.06 -5.78 -34.03
CA ASP A 581 -10.72 -4.69 -34.76
C ASP A 581 -12.26 -4.71 -34.62
N ALA A 582 -12.80 -5.74 -33.95
CA ALA A 582 -14.23 -5.77 -33.65
C ALA A 582 -14.60 -4.62 -32.69
N ARG A 583 -15.70 -3.93 -33.03
CA ARG A 583 -16.24 -2.77 -32.29
C ARG A 583 -17.71 -2.98 -32.05
N THR A 584 -18.18 -2.65 -30.85
CA THR A 584 -19.61 -2.62 -30.50
C THR A 584 -20.25 -1.35 -31.01
N ASP A 585 -19.56 -0.22 -30.84
CA ASP A 585 -19.94 1.07 -31.42
C ASP A 585 -18.78 1.63 -32.25
N ARG A 586 -19.07 1.96 -33.51
CA ARG A 586 -18.13 2.63 -34.42
C ARG A 586 -18.51 4.09 -34.53
N ASP A 587 -17.52 4.97 -34.42
CA ASP A 587 -17.71 6.42 -34.55
C ASP A 587 -18.83 6.96 -33.63
N LEU A 588 -18.90 6.47 -32.39
CA LEU A 588 -19.77 7.06 -31.37
C LEU A 588 -19.15 8.40 -30.98
N TYR A 589 -19.65 9.44 -31.62
CA TYR A 589 -19.16 10.81 -31.52
C TYR A 589 -17.65 10.91 -31.79
N GLY A 590 -17.17 10.18 -32.81
CA GLY A 590 -15.76 10.11 -33.26
C GLY A 590 -14.82 9.32 -32.39
N ASN A 591 -15.37 8.50 -31.50
CA ASN A 591 -14.63 7.50 -30.79
C ASN A 591 -15.13 6.10 -31.20
N ASP A 592 -14.18 5.18 -31.42
CA ASP A 592 -14.49 3.77 -31.60
C ASP A 592 -14.41 3.07 -30.25
N TYR A 593 -15.42 2.25 -29.96
CA TYR A 593 -15.53 1.46 -28.73
C TYR A 593 -15.62 -0.03 -29.04
N ARG A 594 -14.68 -0.79 -28.48
CA ARG A 594 -14.69 -2.25 -28.49
C ARG A 594 -15.72 -2.80 -27.52
N TYR A 595 -15.82 -2.18 -26.35
CA TYR A 595 -16.81 -2.48 -25.32
C TYR A 595 -17.64 -1.23 -25.09
N SER A 596 -18.94 -1.41 -24.98
CA SER A 596 -19.85 -0.32 -24.69
C SER A 596 -21.06 -0.82 -23.94
N PHE A 597 -21.88 0.10 -23.46
CA PHE A 597 -23.16 -0.24 -22.90
C PHE A 597 -24.21 0.80 -23.29
N GLN A 598 -25.44 0.52 -22.90
CA GLN A 598 -26.53 1.47 -22.92
C GLN A 598 -27.40 1.27 -21.69
N LEU A 599 -28.02 2.35 -21.24
CA LEU A 599 -29.10 2.29 -20.26
C LEU A 599 -30.45 2.49 -20.95
N SER A 600 -31.47 1.80 -20.46
CA SER A 600 -32.86 2.08 -20.80
C SER A 600 -33.21 3.52 -20.40
N ARG A 601 -34.28 4.07 -20.99
CA ARG A 601 -34.77 5.41 -20.60
C ARG A 601 -35.05 5.49 -19.10
N ASP A 602 -35.66 4.45 -18.53
CA ASP A 602 -36.06 4.43 -17.13
C ASP A 602 -34.83 4.33 -16.20
N ASP A 603 -33.85 3.48 -16.53
CA ASP A 603 -32.63 3.33 -15.71
C ASP A 603 -31.75 4.58 -15.78
N ARG A 604 -31.61 5.19 -16.97
CA ARG A 604 -30.91 6.46 -17.11
C ARG A 604 -31.60 7.57 -16.33
N GLN A 605 -32.94 7.63 -16.38
CA GLN A 605 -33.69 8.61 -15.59
C GLN A 605 -33.48 8.39 -14.08
N GLY A 606 -33.57 7.14 -13.60
CA GLY A 606 -33.33 6.81 -12.19
C GLY A 606 -31.94 7.20 -11.71
N LEU A 607 -30.92 6.99 -12.54
CA LEU A 607 -29.55 7.43 -12.27
C LEU A 607 -29.43 8.94 -12.12
N PHE A 608 -29.99 9.70 -13.06
CA PHE A 608 -29.92 11.16 -13.03
C PHE A 608 -30.76 11.74 -11.88
N ASP A 609 -31.92 11.14 -11.60
CA ASP A 609 -32.77 11.48 -10.45
C ASP A 609 -31.98 11.30 -9.14
N MET A 610 -31.25 10.19 -8.99
CA MET A 610 -30.42 9.94 -7.82
C MET A 610 -29.28 10.96 -7.71
N LEU A 611 -28.47 11.13 -8.76
CA LEU A 611 -27.30 12.02 -8.74
C LEU A 611 -27.67 13.48 -8.44
N LEU A 612 -28.85 13.93 -8.89
CA LEU A 612 -29.35 15.28 -8.61
C LEU A 612 -30.02 15.44 -7.23
N GLN A 613 -30.37 14.33 -6.57
CA GLN A 613 -30.82 14.31 -5.18
C GLN A 613 -29.65 14.19 -4.18
N GLY A 614 -28.43 13.98 -4.69
CA GLY A 614 -27.21 13.92 -3.92
C GLY A 614 -26.90 15.19 -3.12
N GLU A 615 -25.80 15.13 -2.38
CA GLU A 615 -25.22 16.29 -1.74
C GLU A 615 -24.97 17.40 -2.75
N LYS A 616 -25.02 18.65 -2.27
CA LYS A 616 -24.94 19.82 -3.15
C LYS A 616 -23.64 19.88 -3.95
N SER A 617 -22.52 19.49 -3.34
CA SER A 617 -21.22 19.41 -4.03
C SER A 617 -21.25 18.34 -5.12
N ALA A 618 -21.75 17.14 -4.81
CA ALA A 618 -21.80 16.02 -5.74
C ALA A 618 -22.70 16.28 -6.95
N SER A 619 -23.92 16.77 -6.70
CA SER A 619 -24.85 17.15 -7.77
C SER A 619 -24.30 18.27 -8.66
N GLN A 620 -23.59 19.25 -8.09
CA GLN A 620 -22.97 20.32 -8.86
C GLN A 620 -21.79 19.81 -9.71
N GLU A 621 -20.90 18.99 -9.13
CA GLU A 621 -19.75 18.42 -9.85
C GLU A 621 -20.22 17.54 -11.02
N PHE A 622 -21.28 16.74 -10.82
CA PHE A 622 -21.90 15.96 -11.88
C PHE A 622 -22.43 16.85 -13.02
N LEU A 623 -23.16 17.92 -12.71
CA LEU A 623 -23.72 18.83 -13.72
C LEU A 623 -22.66 19.64 -14.47
N ASP A 624 -21.60 20.05 -13.77
CA ASP A 624 -20.44 20.68 -14.39
C ASP A 624 -19.75 19.71 -15.36
N GLY A 625 -19.65 18.42 -14.98
CA GLY A 625 -19.16 17.34 -15.82
C GLY A 625 -20.05 17.11 -17.06
N VAL A 626 -21.37 17.07 -16.90
CA VAL A 626 -22.34 16.98 -18.01
C VAL A 626 -22.15 18.15 -18.97
N THR A 627 -22.10 19.37 -18.46
CA THR A 627 -21.93 20.59 -19.27
C THR A 627 -20.61 20.55 -20.06
N THR A 628 -19.52 20.14 -19.40
CA THR A 628 -18.21 19.99 -20.03
C THR A 628 -18.24 18.95 -21.14
N TRP A 629 -18.89 17.81 -20.91
CA TRP A 629 -19.08 16.77 -21.92
C TRP A 629 -19.88 17.30 -23.12
N GLN A 630 -21.00 18.01 -22.90
CA GLN A 630 -21.81 18.59 -23.98
C GLN A 630 -20.99 19.55 -24.84
N GLU A 631 -20.19 20.42 -24.22
CA GLU A 631 -19.33 21.39 -24.91
C GLU A 631 -18.27 20.70 -25.77
N VAL A 632 -17.54 19.73 -25.19
CA VAL A 632 -16.49 18.98 -25.87
C VAL A 632 -17.06 18.16 -27.04
N THR A 633 -18.18 17.47 -26.81
CA THR A 633 -18.86 16.66 -27.83
C THR A 633 -19.37 17.52 -28.99
N ALA A 634 -20.01 18.66 -28.70
CA ALA A 634 -20.47 19.59 -29.71
C ALA A 634 -19.29 20.20 -30.51
N TYR A 635 -18.23 20.63 -29.83
CA TYR A 635 -17.04 21.21 -30.47
C TYR A 635 -16.41 20.20 -31.43
N ASN A 636 -16.21 18.95 -30.98
CA ASN A 636 -15.63 17.89 -31.80
C ASN A 636 -16.53 17.54 -32.99
N ALA A 637 -17.85 17.49 -32.80
CA ALA A 637 -18.82 17.29 -33.88
C ALA A 637 -18.69 18.39 -34.94
N PHE A 638 -18.69 19.66 -34.55
CA PHE A 638 -18.51 20.78 -35.48
C PHE A 638 -17.15 20.75 -36.19
N ALA A 639 -16.08 20.43 -35.47
CA ALA A 639 -14.73 20.36 -36.03
C ALA A 639 -14.56 19.21 -37.05
N ARG A 640 -15.30 18.11 -36.89
CA ARG A 640 -15.30 16.97 -37.83
C ARG A 640 -16.16 17.18 -39.05
N ASP A 641 -17.12 18.11 -39.00
CA ASP A 641 -18.01 18.43 -40.13
C ASP A 641 -17.87 19.89 -40.63
N PRO A 642 -16.66 20.33 -41.04
CA PRO A 642 -16.45 21.71 -41.48
C PRO A 642 -17.15 22.06 -42.81
N GLU A 643 -17.63 21.05 -43.55
CA GLU A 643 -18.26 21.21 -44.86
C GLU A 643 -19.80 21.16 -44.80
N VAL A 644 -20.40 21.05 -43.61
CA VAL A 644 -21.86 21.03 -43.41
C VAL A 644 -22.50 19.83 -44.12
N GLN A 645 -21.89 18.65 -43.99
CA GLN A 645 -22.36 17.40 -44.57
C GLN A 645 -23.49 16.77 -43.75
N HIS A 646 -23.68 17.23 -42.51
CA HIS A 646 -24.67 16.76 -41.54
C HIS A 646 -24.39 15.35 -40.99
N ASP A 647 -23.12 14.93 -40.99
CA ASP A 647 -22.73 13.56 -40.60
C ASP A 647 -22.67 13.38 -39.08
N GLN A 648 -22.76 14.46 -38.30
CA GLN A 648 -22.58 14.46 -36.84
C GLN A 648 -23.90 14.65 -36.06
N GLY A 649 -25.06 14.45 -36.69
CA GLY A 649 -26.36 14.67 -36.04
C GLY A 649 -26.60 13.85 -34.79
N SER A 650 -26.09 12.62 -34.75
CA SER A 650 -26.21 11.73 -33.59
C SER A 650 -25.57 12.34 -32.33
N ALA A 651 -24.49 13.12 -32.45
CA ALA A 651 -23.86 13.81 -31.32
C ALA A 651 -24.81 14.83 -30.69
N PHE A 652 -25.51 15.60 -31.53
CA PHE A 652 -26.47 16.60 -31.05
C PHE A 652 -27.76 15.95 -30.52
N GLU A 653 -28.26 14.88 -31.14
CA GLU A 653 -29.34 14.08 -30.56
C GLU A 653 -28.95 13.51 -29.18
N GLY A 654 -27.71 13.04 -29.04
CA GLY A 654 -27.15 12.55 -27.77
C GLY A 654 -27.09 13.64 -26.69
N ILE A 655 -26.58 14.83 -27.03
CA ILE A 655 -26.56 16.01 -26.14
C ILE A 655 -27.99 16.34 -25.68
N GLY A 656 -28.94 16.41 -26.61
CA GLY A 656 -30.33 16.73 -26.31
C GLY A 656 -30.98 15.68 -25.40
N ARG A 657 -30.69 14.40 -25.63
CA ARG A 657 -31.18 13.30 -24.79
C ARG A 657 -30.68 13.40 -23.35
N ILE A 658 -29.39 13.72 -23.16
CA ILE A 658 -28.84 13.93 -21.81
C ILE A 658 -29.48 15.15 -21.16
N ALA A 659 -29.58 16.26 -21.87
CA ALA A 659 -30.16 17.48 -21.35
C ALA A 659 -31.64 17.34 -20.94
N GLY A 660 -32.45 16.67 -21.75
CA GLY A 660 -33.84 16.41 -21.40
C GLY A 660 -33.99 15.41 -20.25
N THR A 661 -33.04 14.49 -20.08
CA THR A 661 -32.97 13.62 -18.88
C THR A 661 -32.65 14.46 -17.63
N VAL A 662 -31.69 15.38 -17.70
CA VAL A 662 -31.34 16.31 -16.61
C VAL A 662 -32.55 17.17 -16.24
N GLU A 663 -33.22 17.79 -17.20
CA GLU A 663 -34.40 18.62 -16.98
C GLU A 663 -35.53 17.82 -16.30
N ASN A 664 -35.83 16.62 -16.81
CA ASN A 664 -36.85 15.76 -16.22
C ASN A 664 -36.50 15.38 -14.78
N ALA A 665 -35.21 15.12 -14.51
CA ALA A 665 -34.74 14.80 -13.18
C ALA A 665 -34.82 15.99 -12.21
N GLN A 666 -34.39 17.19 -12.64
CA GLN A 666 -34.53 18.43 -11.86
C GLN A 666 -36.01 18.72 -11.52
N ASN A 667 -36.92 18.49 -12.46
CA ASN A 667 -38.36 18.62 -12.24
C ASN A 667 -38.89 17.61 -11.19
N THR A 668 -38.40 16.37 -11.24
CA THR A 668 -38.70 15.36 -10.21
C THR A 668 -38.23 15.82 -8.83
N VAL A 669 -36.98 16.30 -8.70
CA VAL A 669 -36.40 16.79 -7.44
C VAL A 669 -37.17 18.00 -6.87
N ALA A 670 -37.55 18.96 -7.72
CA ALA A 670 -38.33 20.13 -7.31
C ALA A 670 -39.74 19.77 -6.78
N SER A 671 -40.29 18.64 -7.20
CA SER A 671 -41.61 18.17 -6.77
C SER A 671 -41.63 17.57 -5.35
N VAL A 672 -40.47 17.11 -4.84
CA VAL A 672 -40.36 16.28 -3.62
C VAL A 672 -40.25 17.08 -2.30
N GLY A 673 -39.97 18.40 -2.29
CA GLY A 673 -39.97 19.19 -1.04
C GLY A 673 -39.46 20.64 -1.14
N ASN A 674 -39.72 21.46 -0.11
CA ASN A 674 -39.36 22.89 -0.09
C ASN A 674 -37.84 23.19 -0.01
N GLU A 675 -37.04 22.33 0.64
CA GLU A 675 -35.56 22.47 0.67
C GLU A 675 -34.93 22.03 -0.66
N ASN A 676 -35.44 20.95 -1.26
CA ASN A 676 -35.00 20.47 -2.58
C ASN A 676 -35.39 21.45 -3.71
N ARG A 677 -36.46 22.24 -3.55
CA ARG A 677 -36.78 23.38 -4.43
C ARG A 677 -35.74 24.51 -4.37
N GLN A 678 -35.10 24.73 -3.23
CA GLN A 678 -33.98 25.68 -3.12
C GLN A 678 -32.70 25.12 -3.75
N GLN A 679 -32.50 23.79 -3.71
CA GLN A 679 -31.41 23.13 -4.44
C GLN A 679 -31.59 23.23 -5.96
N ALA A 680 -32.76 22.87 -6.50
CA ALA A 680 -33.03 22.91 -7.94
C ALA A 680 -32.86 24.31 -8.56
N SER A 681 -33.28 25.37 -7.85
CA SER A 681 -33.14 26.76 -8.32
C SER A 681 -31.72 27.33 -8.19
N ALA A 682 -30.88 26.80 -7.30
CA ALA A 682 -29.47 27.15 -7.19
C ALA A 682 -28.60 26.38 -8.21
N VAL A 683 -29.03 25.19 -8.59
CA VAL A 683 -28.41 24.33 -9.60
C VAL A 683 -28.53 24.92 -11.02
N THR A 684 -29.60 25.68 -11.31
CA THR A 684 -29.73 26.45 -12.55
C THR A 684 -28.69 27.58 -12.66
N ALA A 685 -28.02 27.94 -11.57
CA ALA A 685 -27.01 29.00 -11.47
C ALA A 685 -25.56 28.47 -11.61
N ILE A 686 -25.23 27.84 -12.74
CA ILE A 686 -23.95 27.11 -12.94
C ILE A 686 -22.73 28.04 -13.07
N GLY A 687 -21.91 28.14 -12.02
CA GLY A 687 -20.59 28.79 -12.08
C GLY A 687 -19.52 27.83 -12.61
N GLN A 688 -18.85 28.17 -13.71
CA GLN A 688 -18.02 27.19 -14.43
C GLN A 688 -16.53 27.14 -14.00
N ALA A 689 -16.11 25.90 -13.76
CA ALA A 689 -14.91 25.15 -14.15
C ALA A 689 -13.47 25.65 -13.88
N GLY A 690 -12.72 24.78 -13.18
CA GLY A 690 -11.25 24.84 -13.09
C GLY A 690 -10.49 23.50 -13.03
N ALA A 691 -11.11 22.31 -12.91
CA ALA A 691 -10.33 21.09 -12.56
C ALA A 691 -10.53 19.81 -13.39
N ILE A 692 -11.65 19.56 -14.08
CA ILE A 692 -11.92 18.23 -14.67
C ILE A 692 -11.61 18.21 -16.18
N VAL A 693 -10.34 18.17 -16.57
CA VAL A 693 -9.91 17.93 -17.98
C VAL A 693 -8.76 16.91 -18.06
N ARG A 694 -8.34 16.33 -16.93
CA ARG A 694 -7.14 15.48 -16.93
C ARG A 694 -7.39 14.12 -17.60
N ASP A 695 -8.57 13.53 -17.40
CA ASP A 695 -8.78 12.09 -17.66
C ASP A 695 -9.83 11.76 -18.74
N MET A 696 -10.38 12.74 -19.46
CA MET A 696 -11.21 12.47 -20.63
C MET A 696 -10.37 11.88 -21.78
N VAL A 697 -10.70 10.65 -22.17
CA VAL A 697 -10.07 9.84 -23.23
C VAL A 697 -10.34 10.46 -24.60
N ALA A 698 -9.54 11.48 -24.98
CA ALA A 698 -9.42 11.93 -26.36
C ALA A 698 -8.02 12.50 -26.63
N PRO A 699 -7.28 12.02 -27.65
CA PRO A 699 -5.95 12.51 -27.99
C PRO A 699 -6.04 13.64 -29.03
N LEU A 700 -6.37 14.89 -28.67
CA LEU A 700 -6.25 16.04 -29.58
C LEU A 700 -5.92 17.38 -28.88
N PRO A 701 -5.31 18.36 -29.59
CA PRO A 701 -4.83 19.66 -29.06
C PRO A 701 -5.92 20.64 -28.57
N ALA A 702 -7.18 20.21 -28.49
CA ALA A 702 -8.33 21.01 -28.04
C ALA A 702 -8.24 21.47 -26.57
N LYS A 703 -7.42 20.80 -25.74
CA LYS A 703 -7.32 21.02 -24.27
C LYS A 703 -6.92 22.45 -23.85
N VAL A 704 -6.29 23.25 -24.73
CA VAL A 704 -5.77 24.59 -24.39
C VAL A 704 -6.74 25.73 -24.75
N ALA A 705 -7.58 25.57 -25.77
CA ALA A 705 -8.50 26.62 -26.23
C ALA A 705 -9.79 26.71 -25.38
N ILE A 706 -10.23 25.60 -24.81
CA ILE A 706 -11.52 25.48 -24.09
C ILE A 706 -11.49 26.13 -22.69
N ARG A 707 -10.30 26.37 -22.10
CA ARG A 707 -10.14 26.95 -20.75
C ARG A 707 -10.64 28.40 -20.56
N ALA A 708 -11.03 29.12 -21.61
CA ALA A 708 -11.28 30.57 -21.53
C ALA A 708 -12.76 31.00 -21.70
N GLY A 709 -13.68 30.13 -22.13
CA GLY A 709 -15.05 30.50 -22.54
C GLY A 709 -16.16 30.30 -21.49
N ALA A 710 -15.83 29.77 -20.32
CA ALA A 710 -16.78 29.09 -19.45
C ALA A 710 -17.48 30.00 -18.40
N TYR A 711 -16.88 31.11 -17.99
CA TYR A 711 -17.13 31.67 -16.65
C TYR A 711 -18.54 32.23 -16.31
N GLY A 712 -19.41 32.64 -17.24
CA GLY A 712 -20.47 33.60 -16.86
C GLY A 712 -21.95 33.25 -16.93
N LEU A 713 -22.35 31.99 -17.06
CA LEU A 713 -23.78 31.62 -16.97
C LEU A 713 -24.31 31.56 -15.52
N GLY A 714 -23.46 31.24 -14.54
CA GLY A 714 -23.90 31.01 -13.15
C GLY A 714 -24.24 32.26 -12.34
N GLU A 715 -23.58 33.39 -12.60
CA GLU A 715 -23.86 34.61 -11.82
C GLU A 715 -25.17 35.30 -12.21
N MET A 716 -25.75 34.97 -13.37
CA MET A 716 -27.03 35.52 -13.80
C MET A 716 -28.19 35.12 -12.86
N TYR A 717 -28.27 33.84 -12.48
CA TYR A 717 -29.35 33.31 -11.65
C TYR A 717 -29.20 33.69 -10.17
N ARG A 718 -27.98 33.99 -9.71
CA ARG A 718 -27.72 34.39 -8.32
C ARG A 718 -28.33 35.75 -7.97
N TYR A 719 -28.52 36.63 -8.96
CA TYR A 719 -28.97 38.01 -8.76
C TYR A 719 -30.39 38.32 -9.27
N SER A 720 -31.04 37.41 -10.00
CA SER A 720 -32.36 37.65 -10.61
C SER A 720 -33.53 36.84 -10.01
N ALA A 721 -33.27 35.83 -9.18
CA ALA A 721 -34.32 34.93 -8.71
C ALA A 721 -35.30 35.59 -7.70
N PRO A 722 -36.62 35.62 -7.98
CA PRO A 722 -37.65 35.91 -6.97
C PRO A 722 -37.87 34.69 -6.05
N ASP A 723 -38.79 34.82 -5.08
CA ASP A 723 -39.20 33.77 -4.12
C ASP A 723 -39.15 32.34 -4.73
N PRO A 724 -38.44 31.37 -4.12
CA PRO A 724 -38.16 30.04 -4.69
C PRO A 724 -39.41 29.27 -5.16
N ALA A 725 -40.58 29.57 -4.60
CA ALA A 725 -41.85 28.97 -5.01
C ALA A 725 -42.33 29.41 -6.40
N ILE A 726 -41.96 30.62 -6.83
CA ILE A 726 -42.31 31.18 -8.16
C ILE A 726 -41.24 30.77 -9.20
N ALA A 727 -39.98 30.61 -8.78
CA ALA A 727 -38.88 30.22 -9.65
C ALA A 727 -39.03 28.80 -10.23
N ALA A 728 -39.51 27.82 -9.47
CA ALA A 728 -39.72 26.46 -9.97
C ALA A 728 -40.91 26.35 -10.94
N GLU A 729 -42.00 27.08 -10.68
CA GLU A 729 -43.16 27.12 -11.58
C GLU A 729 -42.87 27.91 -12.86
N ASN A 730 -42.07 28.99 -12.76
CA ASN A 730 -41.55 29.71 -13.93
C ASN A 730 -40.51 28.89 -14.69
N ALA A 731 -39.59 28.17 -14.04
CA ALA A 731 -38.63 27.30 -14.73
C ALA A 731 -39.34 26.18 -15.52
N HIS A 732 -40.41 25.61 -14.97
CA HIS A 732 -41.26 24.66 -15.69
C HIS A 732 -42.01 25.31 -16.86
N LEU A 733 -42.52 26.53 -16.69
CA LEU A 733 -43.20 27.26 -17.76
C LEU A 733 -42.23 27.77 -18.83
N ASP A 734 -41.01 28.15 -18.44
CA ASP A 734 -39.93 28.62 -19.31
C ASP A 734 -39.31 27.44 -20.07
N SER A 735 -39.15 26.25 -19.48
CA SER A 735 -38.72 25.05 -20.21
C SER A 735 -39.80 24.54 -21.17
N LEU A 736 -41.09 24.70 -20.82
CA LEU A 736 -42.20 24.48 -21.74
C LEU A 736 -42.32 25.54 -22.85
N GLN A 737 -41.85 26.77 -22.61
CA GLN A 737 -42.00 27.91 -23.53
C GLN A 737 -40.78 28.16 -24.42
N TYR A 738 -39.57 27.83 -23.96
CA TYR A 738 -38.29 28.15 -24.60
C TYR A 738 -37.38 26.94 -24.86
N GLY A 739 -37.67 25.74 -24.32
CA GLY A 739 -36.87 24.53 -24.57
C GLY A 739 -35.59 24.46 -23.73
N ASP A 740 -34.60 23.70 -24.22
CA ASP A 740 -33.30 23.40 -23.56
C ASP A 740 -32.27 24.52 -23.76
N TRP A 741 -32.62 25.69 -23.25
CA TRP A 741 -31.85 26.91 -23.42
C TRP A 741 -30.36 26.80 -22.98
N VAL A 742 -30.09 26.04 -21.91
CA VAL A 742 -28.73 25.86 -21.37
C VAL A 742 -27.87 25.08 -22.35
N SER A 743 -28.33 23.93 -22.85
CA SER A 743 -27.55 23.13 -23.80
C SER A 743 -27.45 23.82 -25.15
N GLU A 744 -28.49 24.55 -25.59
CA GLU A 744 -28.42 25.39 -26.80
C GLU A 744 -27.30 26.44 -26.70
N THR A 745 -27.14 27.05 -25.53
CA THR A 745 -26.07 28.02 -25.27
C THR A 745 -24.69 27.36 -25.30
N VAL A 746 -24.54 26.19 -24.68
CA VAL A 746 -23.29 25.40 -24.71
C VAL A 746 -22.92 25.03 -26.14
N VAL A 747 -23.88 24.53 -26.92
CA VAL A 747 -23.70 24.18 -28.34
C VAL A 747 -23.33 25.41 -29.18
N ALA A 748 -23.96 26.57 -28.93
CA ALA A 748 -23.63 27.81 -29.63
C ALA A 748 -22.20 28.29 -29.36
N ARG A 749 -21.74 28.19 -28.10
CA ARG A 749 -20.35 28.49 -27.73
C ARG A 749 -19.38 27.53 -28.41
N ALA A 750 -19.69 26.24 -28.43
CA ALA A 750 -18.89 25.23 -29.12
C ALA A 750 -18.81 25.49 -30.64
N ALA A 751 -19.91 25.88 -31.29
CA ALA A 751 -19.96 26.24 -32.70
C ALA A 751 -19.06 27.44 -33.04
N ILE A 752 -19.09 28.48 -32.21
CA ILE A 752 -18.22 29.66 -32.33
C ILE A 752 -16.76 29.27 -32.15
N ALA A 753 -16.45 28.48 -31.11
CA ALA A 753 -15.09 28.02 -30.83
C ALA A 753 -14.51 27.17 -31.97
N ALA A 754 -15.35 26.35 -32.61
CA ALA A 754 -14.98 25.54 -33.77
C ALA A 754 -14.91 26.34 -35.10
N ASP A 755 -15.22 27.64 -35.09
CA ASP A 755 -15.40 28.48 -36.30
C ASP A 755 -16.37 27.85 -37.32
N TYR A 756 -17.40 27.15 -36.82
CA TYR A 756 -18.34 26.43 -37.67
C TYR A 756 -19.10 27.41 -38.57
N ASN A 757 -19.06 27.21 -39.88
CA ASN A 757 -19.72 28.07 -40.86
C ASN A 757 -19.34 29.57 -40.71
N GLY A 758 -18.08 29.85 -40.36
CA GLY A 758 -17.54 31.21 -40.21
C GLY A 758 -18.07 31.96 -38.98
N LEU A 759 -18.46 31.23 -37.93
CA LEU A 759 -18.93 31.77 -36.65
C LEU A 759 -17.81 32.26 -35.73
N GLY A 760 -16.53 32.01 -36.03
CA GLY A 760 -15.41 32.38 -35.16
C GLY A 760 -15.21 33.88 -34.96
N GLY A 761 -15.87 34.71 -35.77
CA GLY A 761 -15.96 36.16 -35.58
C GLY A 761 -17.15 36.62 -34.73
N THR A 762 -18.05 35.71 -34.36
CA THR A 762 -19.22 35.96 -33.51
C THR A 762 -18.81 35.82 -32.04
N THR A 763 -19.40 36.63 -31.17
CA THR A 763 -19.21 36.53 -29.72
C THR A 763 -20.57 36.51 -29.06
N LEU A 764 -20.84 35.51 -28.23
CA LEU A 764 -21.95 35.55 -27.29
C LEU A 764 -21.52 36.40 -26.11
N ARG A 765 -22.36 37.34 -25.69
CA ARG A 765 -22.06 38.14 -24.50
C ARG A 765 -22.18 37.26 -23.26
N ASP A 766 -21.28 37.47 -22.31
CA ASP A 766 -21.20 36.65 -21.10
C ASP A 766 -21.79 37.42 -19.92
N PRO A 767 -22.95 37.01 -19.35
CA PRO A 767 -23.67 37.76 -18.33
C PRO A 767 -22.84 38.08 -17.07
N ALA A 768 -21.86 37.25 -16.71
CA ALA A 768 -20.96 37.55 -15.59
C ALA A 768 -19.98 38.69 -15.86
N THR A 769 -19.73 39.01 -17.13
CA THR A 769 -18.82 40.10 -17.53
C THR A 769 -19.55 41.30 -18.12
N ASP A 770 -20.80 41.12 -18.55
CA ASP A 770 -21.69 42.16 -19.08
C ASP A 770 -23.03 42.17 -18.30
N PRO A 771 -23.16 43.02 -17.26
CA PRO A 771 -24.34 43.05 -16.41
C PRO A 771 -25.59 43.63 -17.09
N ASP A 772 -25.45 44.19 -18.31
CA ASP A 772 -26.56 44.73 -19.09
C ASP A 772 -27.22 43.65 -19.99
N VAL A 773 -26.74 42.40 -19.96
CA VAL A 773 -27.28 41.27 -20.72
C VAL A 773 -28.24 40.46 -19.84
N ASP A 774 -29.51 40.43 -20.25
CA ASP A 774 -30.53 39.57 -19.65
C ASP A 774 -30.74 38.25 -20.44
N GLU A 775 -31.60 37.38 -19.92
CA GLU A 775 -31.77 36.02 -20.43
C GLU A 775 -32.41 36.04 -21.82
N SER A 776 -33.31 37.00 -22.04
CA SER A 776 -33.96 37.22 -23.33
C SER A 776 -32.99 37.73 -24.39
N ASP A 777 -31.98 38.51 -24.00
CA ASP A 777 -30.92 38.97 -24.89
C ASP A 777 -29.96 37.85 -25.27
N LEU A 778 -29.51 37.04 -24.32
CA LEU A 778 -28.67 35.88 -24.61
C LEU A 778 -29.44 34.87 -25.49
N HIS A 779 -30.72 34.64 -25.19
CA HIS A 779 -31.61 33.80 -26.01
C HIS A 779 -31.72 34.26 -27.45
N ARG A 780 -31.79 35.57 -27.68
CA ARG A 780 -31.81 36.12 -29.04
C ARG A 780 -30.47 35.91 -29.75
N GLU A 781 -29.35 35.99 -29.04
CA GLU A 781 -28.01 35.78 -29.62
C GLU A 781 -27.76 34.33 -29.99
N VAL A 782 -28.09 33.40 -29.11
CA VAL A 782 -27.98 31.96 -29.39
C VAL A 782 -28.93 31.55 -30.51
N ALA A 783 -30.15 32.11 -30.56
CA ALA A 783 -31.06 31.87 -31.69
C ALA A 783 -30.52 32.40 -33.05
N ASP A 784 -29.76 33.51 -33.05
CA ASP A 784 -29.09 34.01 -34.27
C ASP A 784 -27.93 33.10 -34.69
N VAL A 785 -27.22 32.55 -33.71
CA VAL A 785 -26.09 31.63 -33.90
C VAL A 785 -26.58 30.24 -34.36
N SER A 786 -27.64 29.71 -33.75
CA SER A 786 -28.26 28.45 -34.13
C SER A 786 -28.85 28.46 -35.52
N GLY A 787 -29.30 29.63 -35.99
CA GLY A 787 -29.62 29.94 -37.40
C GLY A 787 -28.58 29.47 -38.42
N ARG A 788 -27.31 29.29 -38.01
CA ARG A 788 -26.21 28.83 -38.88
C ARG A 788 -25.92 27.34 -38.81
N TYR A 789 -26.53 26.64 -37.87
CA TYR A 789 -26.48 25.20 -37.69
C TYR A 789 -27.89 24.59 -37.46
N ASP A 790 -28.94 25.18 -38.04
CA ASP A 790 -30.35 24.80 -37.86
C ASP A 790 -30.59 23.29 -37.85
N TRP A 791 -29.94 22.55 -38.75
CA TRP A 791 -30.09 21.09 -38.79
C TRP A 791 -29.61 20.40 -37.51
N TYR A 792 -28.46 20.79 -36.94
CA TYR A 792 -27.99 20.24 -35.67
C TYR A 792 -28.84 20.73 -34.49
N ALA A 793 -29.38 21.95 -34.56
CA ALA A 793 -30.34 22.44 -33.57
C ALA A 793 -31.64 21.61 -33.58
N ASP A 794 -32.12 21.21 -34.76
CA ASP A 794 -33.26 20.29 -34.89
C ASP A 794 -32.95 18.90 -34.30
N GLN A 795 -31.72 18.40 -34.48
CA GLN A 795 -31.29 17.13 -33.87
C GLN A 795 -31.21 17.21 -32.33
N LEU A 796 -30.70 18.32 -31.80
CA LEU A 796 -30.68 18.62 -30.37
C LEU A 796 -32.11 18.60 -29.78
N ASP A 797 -33.02 19.34 -30.40
CA ASP A 797 -34.44 19.42 -30.01
C ASP A 797 -35.14 18.06 -30.10
N GLN A 798 -34.84 17.26 -31.14
CA GLN A 798 -35.38 15.91 -31.28
C GLN A 798 -34.95 15.02 -30.11
N GLY A 799 -33.66 14.98 -29.78
CA GLY A 799 -33.14 14.19 -28.65
C GLY A 799 -33.71 14.62 -27.30
N TYR A 800 -33.87 15.94 -27.10
CA TYR A 800 -34.50 16.51 -25.91
C TYR A 800 -35.95 16.06 -25.76
N LYS A 801 -36.75 16.15 -26.83
CA LYS A 801 -38.17 15.75 -26.82
C LYS A 801 -38.38 14.26 -26.60
N GLU A 802 -37.42 13.40 -26.97
CA GLU A 802 -37.49 11.95 -26.69
C GLU A 802 -37.50 11.61 -25.20
N THR A 803 -37.00 12.51 -24.35
CA THR A 803 -36.82 12.27 -22.90
C THR A 803 -37.80 13.04 -22.03
N VAL A 804 -38.19 14.25 -22.44
CA VAL A 804 -39.17 15.07 -21.71
C VAL A 804 -40.63 14.71 -22.07
N GLY A 805 -40.86 14.13 -23.26
CA GLY A 805 -42.19 13.67 -23.73
C GLY A 805 -42.52 12.23 -23.43
#